data_AF-A0A8J4UMY3-F1
#
_entry.id   AF-A0A8J4UMY3-F1
#
_cell.length_a   1.000
_cell.length_b   1.000
_cell.length_c   1.000
_cell.angle_alpha   90.00
_cell.angle_beta   90.00
_cell.angle_gamma   90.00
#
_symmetry.space_group_name_H-M   'P 1'
#
loop_
_entity.id
_entity.type
_entity.pdbx_description
1 polymer ?
#
loop_
_entity_poly.entity_id
_entity_poly.type
_entity_poly.pdbx_seq_one_letter_code
_entity_poly.pdbx_strand_id
1 'polypeptide(L)'
;MFCLADKEFVWSLWKRLQVANPDLTQAVSLVVEREKYKAEAKDRKVLEILQVKDYKIQELEKEVRSQQQERSRLLQQQNVDEENRHVMKKLVELQHTLSDTTQRLQECDNVWRRRLEEKQEQSRKLEETNNTRLKECEDGWRRRLEEQQEQCRKLEEEKNARFRECEDGWRRRLEEQQEQSRQQEEERNAQLRQVQEELVKVQAVNSSLSVQLCSVQQNLSERDKQLQQLRGELQNLQSLYVQSVAHAGEQAELIQQLEGLNMDTQQILQSQERVHTTHTASYHKLYSELSVSYQALRLSEEQLRQRDACLTEQLSQKEQQVSELQLQIQQLQQLVPPCPPPTEKTEQECVEPAEGQECVSQPPPSETQSCGTCTQQCSRSVSPSSIRAAEKKIQQLEELLTLKAAENEELRRAHAKRHDRLRLIQTNYRTVKEQLKEVENTQGLPKGKTRRAEACELRQENSDAVWNELAFLKRENKKLLTEKAQLEEELDVARVRVAMERATAQELRLRLHQEQQELQLSDDDGDEDGDRVSSTPLRPVHRLHRSVRKIEMLERKMMHLEKETLKLQEDKQVLQDANSLLRSERAEVQAALQQAHVREEATQARVNAERNRLISDVQALQAQLEKSRRAETASRAALLRIRQEMGVVRAERDFHRNKTRRGHGRGTRVVTQTFSVKPRTRSPAKDEWEDMSPDSDGGDFPDSLESRRVARPLCSTAHAKACTALPRRTKLRDSPAVAGAHSTVLQQEAALRKRRRSVYVVVKGAGVCEDAAVRRIRRRRVCTVFTQRLGCLQQQVAVLQAASRAAQDERLKYQHMPVELQTLTHTVQKQTSELVVLQQQKAVLEAELEQWRKTRPPEAQQQVSAPPPASDLPNIKTLEIEIKHLNNRLKSSSAEVTRQSALIKGQRTELHDRDQRLKELQDKVCQCERDVVMKRQLVEDLRSRLKILQDSERSQRAHIDELEKKVKSQCEEASNRKAFIESLKRRLSVATQDKQQCESTNSTLRDQLHTKEQKLTALQARFVECERSKVELEQVATAQMKLLTNQSTEAIHTLQNKLTLAQTQHHHLRSVTQALAVEVDKQVRDTRAELRKRRRERKKKEESGRGGVSKSSMVKAQSIAASILNVSANDLASILDTDQEEEGDGESDGVWMDRIQQLLQQQ
;
A
#
# COMPACT_ATOMS: atom_id res chain seq x y z
N MET A 1 -75.45 124.00 51.49
CA MET A 1 -75.51 124.92 52.66
C MET A 1 -75.79 124.18 53.97
N PHE A 2 -76.93 123.49 54.15
CA PHE A 2 -77.37 122.94 55.45
C PHE A 2 -76.30 122.24 56.31
N CYS A 3 -75.51 121.31 55.75
CA CYS A 3 -74.49 120.55 56.51
C CYS A 3 -73.41 121.40 57.19
N LEU A 4 -73.19 122.64 56.73
CA LEU A 4 -72.20 123.56 57.31
C LEU A 4 -72.80 124.28 58.52
N ALA A 5 -74.01 124.83 58.37
CA ALA A 5 -74.76 125.44 59.47
C ALA A 5 -75.17 124.43 60.56
N ASP A 6 -75.33 123.14 60.21
CA ASP A 6 -75.58 122.08 61.19
C ASP A 6 -74.32 121.68 61.98
N LYS A 7 -73.13 121.75 61.39
CA LYS A 7 -71.86 121.63 62.14
C LYS A 7 -71.70 122.77 63.15
N GLU A 8 -71.90 124.01 62.72
CA GLU A 8 -71.84 125.18 63.60
C GLU A 8 -72.87 125.09 64.73
N PHE A 9 -74.10 124.69 64.42
CA PHE A 9 -75.15 124.49 65.42
C PHE A 9 -74.75 123.45 66.47
N VAL A 10 -74.36 122.24 66.05
CA VAL A 10 -73.96 121.15 66.97
C VAL A 10 -72.72 121.55 67.80
N TRP A 11 -71.76 122.26 67.20
CA TRP A 11 -70.58 122.75 67.93
C TRP A 11 -70.95 123.81 68.97
N SER A 12 -71.86 124.74 68.65
CA SER A 12 -72.38 125.73 69.60
C SER A 12 -73.18 125.09 70.75
N LEU A 13 -73.93 124.03 70.45
CA LEU A 13 -74.73 123.27 71.42
C LEU A 13 -73.81 122.49 72.38
N TRP A 14 -72.83 121.77 71.84
CA TRP A 14 -71.80 121.07 72.62
C TRP A 14 -71.04 122.02 73.55
N LYS A 15 -70.65 123.20 73.04
CA LYS A 15 -69.95 124.23 73.81
C LYS A 15 -70.80 124.86 74.92
N ARG A 16 -72.14 124.91 74.76
CA ARG A 16 -73.08 125.33 75.82
C ARG A 16 -73.32 124.24 76.87
N LEU A 17 -73.37 122.97 76.46
CA LEU A 17 -73.47 121.81 77.35
C LEU A 17 -72.20 121.58 78.21
N GLN A 18 -71.10 122.26 77.90
CA GLN A 18 -69.82 122.15 78.61
C GLN A 18 -69.65 123.15 79.79
N VAL A 19 -70.67 123.98 80.05
CA VAL A 19 -70.71 124.90 81.21
C VAL A 19 -71.09 124.12 82.48
N ALA A 20 -70.51 124.48 83.64
CA ALA A 20 -70.61 123.70 84.88
C ALA A 20 -72.04 123.42 85.41
N ASN A 21 -73.02 124.25 85.04
CA ASN A 21 -74.45 123.98 85.22
C ASN A 21 -75.16 124.34 83.90
N PRO A 22 -75.37 123.38 82.97
CA PRO A 22 -75.99 123.65 81.69
C PRO A 22 -77.51 123.54 81.78
N ASP A 23 -78.22 124.58 81.33
CA ASP A 23 -79.68 124.52 81.18
C ASP A 23 -80.06 123.61 80.00
N LEU A 24 -80.29 122.34 80.32
CA LEU A 24 -80.74 121.30 79.39
C LEU A 24 -82.06 121.66 78.70
N THR A 25 -82.93 122.44 79.35
CA THR A 25 -84.20 122.89 78.78
C THR A 25 -83.96 123.79 77.57
N GLN A 26 -83.14 124.83 77.73
CA GLN A 26 -82.79 125.75 76.64
C GLN A 26 -81.97 125.05 75.54
N ALA A 27 -81.11 124.09 75.89
CA ALA A 27 -80.39 123.28 74.91
C ALA A 27 -81.35 122.44 74.04
N VAL A 28 -82.35 121.78 74.65
CA VAL A 28 -83.38 121.01 73.91
C VAL A 28 -84.27 121.94 73.08
N SER A 29 -84.69 123.09 73.60
CA SER A 29 -85.47 124.09 72.83
C SER A 29 -84.74 124.51 71.55
N LEU A 30 -83.43 124.80 71.64
CA LEU A 30 -82.63 125.16 70.46
C LEU A 30 -82.53 124.02 69.43
N VAL A 31 -82.46 122.75 69.87
CA VAL A 31 -82.48 121.59 68.96
C VAL A 31 -83.84 121.46 68.27
N VAL A 32 -84.93 121.63 69.02
CA VAL A 32 -86.30 121.57 68.48
C VAL A 32 -86.56 122.71 67.49
N GLU A 33 -86.13 123.94 67.80
CA GLU A 33 -86.18 125.08 66.86
C GLU A 33 -85.34 124.81 65.61
N ARG A 34 -84.14 124.23 65.76
CA ARG A 34 -83.26 123.92 64.63
C ARG A 34 -83.83 122.84 63.71
N GLU A 35 -84.40 121.76 64.25
CA GLU A 35 -85.06 120.73 63.43
C GLU A 35 -86.40 121.22 62.85
N LYS A 36 -87.17 122.04 63.58
CA LYS A 36 -88.35 122.72 63.04
C LYS A 36 -87.98 123.60 61.84
N TYR A 37 -86.91 124.38 61.93
CA TYR A 37 -86.41 125.18 60.81
C TYR A 37 -85.96 124.30 59.61
N LYS A 38 -85.37 123.12 59.87
CA LYS A 38 -85.04 122.15 58.79
C LYS A 38 -86.28 121.53 58.16
N ALA A 39 -87.34 121.27 58.92
CA ALA A 39 -88.63 120.82 58.37
C ALA A 39 -89.23 121.92 57.50
N GLU A 40 -89.47 123.12 58.05
CA GLU A 40 -90.04 124.24 57.30
C GLU A 40 -89.24 124.63 56.05
N ALA A 41 -87.91 124.48 56.06
CA ALA A 41 -87.05 124.76 54.91
C ALA A 41 -87.08 123.64 53.84
N LYS A 42 -87.37 122.39 54.22
CA LYS A 42 -87.71 121.31 53.28
C LYS A 42 -89.09 121.57 52.68
N ASP A 43 -90.08 121.88 53.51
CA ASP A 43 -91.47 122.06 53.10
C ASP A 43 -91.64 123.26 52.15
N ARG A 44 -91.02 124.41 52.46
CA ARG A 44 -90.91 125.54 51.53
C ARG A 44 -90.33 125.13 50.18
N LYS A 45 -89.31 124.26 50.18
CA LYS A 45 -88.65 123.82 48.94
C LYS A 45 -89.46 122.78 48.15
N VAL A 46 -90.27 121.96 48.83
CA VAL A 46 -91.26 121.09 48.18
C VAL A 46 -92.36 121.94 47.53
N LEU A 47 -92.88 122.95 48.23
CA LEU A 47 -93.88 123.88 47.67
C LEU A 47 -93.35 124.67 46.46
N GLU A 48 -92.10 125.16 46.53
CA GLU A 48 -91.39 125.82 45.42
C GLU A 48 -91.26 124.89 44.19
N ILE A 49 -90.92 123.61 44.40
CA ILE A 49 -90.85 122.60 43.34
C ILE A 49 -92.24 122.26 42.77
N LEU A 50 -93.29 122.24 43.60
CA LEU A 50 -94.66 121.99 43.14
C LEU A 50 -95.16 123.14 42.26
N GLN A 51 -95.02 124.40 42.70
CA GLN A 51 -95.42 125.57 41.90
C GLN A 51 -94.74 125.60 40.53
N VAL A 52 -93.43 125.33 40.45
CA VAL A 52 -92.70 125.25 39.17
C VAL A 52 -93.22 124.13 38.27
N LYS A 53 -93.64 122.98 38.84
CA LYS A 53 -94.25 121.89 38.08
C LYS A 53 -95.65 122.25 37.60
N ASP A 54 -96.48 122.86 38.44
CA ASP A 54 -97.86 123.25 38.10
C ASP A 54 -97.88 124.28 36.96
N TYR A 55 -96.97 125.26 36.99
CA TYR A 55 -96.77 126.18 35.86
C TYR A 55 -96.37 125.44 34.57
N LYS A 56 -95.48 124.44 34.65
CA LYS A 56 -95.05 123.67 33.48
C LYS A 56 -96.16 122.76 32.93
N ILE A 57 -97.01 122.22 33.80
CA ILE A 57 -98.21 121.46 33.40
C ILE A 57 -99.19 122.38 32.66
N GLN A 58 -99.50 123.56 33.21
CA GLN A 58 -100.40 124.52 32.53
C GLN A 58 -99.88 125.01 31.18
N GLU A 59 -98.56 125.11 31.00
CA GLU A 59 -97.94 125.46 29.71
C GLU A 59 -98.11 124.31 28.69
N LEU A 60 -97.79 123.07 29.08
CA LEU A 60 -97.94 121.89 28.23
C LEU A 60 -99.41 121.62 27.87
N GLU A 61 -100.35 121.85 28.78
CA GLU A 61 -101.79 121.73 28.50
C GLU A 61 -102.30 122.76 27.49
N LYS A 62 -101.75 123.99 27.47
CA LYS A 62 -102.10 125.00 26.46
C LYS A 62 -101.58 124.59 25.08
N GLU A 63 -100.34 124.12 25.03
CA GLU A 63 -99.69 123.65 23.80
C GLU A 63 -100.47 122.47 23.18
N VAL A 64 -100.79 121.45 23.98
CA VAL A 64 -101.61 120.31 23.54
C VAL A 64 -103.00 120.77 23.06
N ARG A 65 -103.67 121.67 23.78
CA ARG A 65 -104.98 122.21 23.35
C ARG A 65 -104.90 122.97 22.03
N SER A 66 -103.81 123.71 21.78
CA SER A 66 -103.57 124.38 20.50
C SER A 66 -103.42 123.38 19.36
N GLN A 67 -102.48 122.43 19.50
CA GLN A 67 -102.21 121.40 18.50
C GLN A 67 -103.43 120.50 18.20
N GLN A 68 -104.26 120.24 19.22
CA GLN A 68 -105.52 119.50 19.06
C GLN A 68 -106.53 120.28 18.20
N GLN A 69 -106.73 121.58 18.46
CA GLN A 69 -107.64 122.44 17.70
C GLN A 69 -107.16 122.66 16.25
N GLU A 70 -105.85 122.79 16.05
CA GLU A 70 -105.24 122.94 14.73
C GLU A 70 -105.40 121.68 13.88
N ARG A 71 -105.16 120.49 14.45
CA ARG A 71 -105.48 119.19 13.83
C ARG A 71 -106.96 119.07 13.46
N SER A 72 -107.87 119.43 14.36
CA SER A 72 -109.32 119.36 14.09
C SER A 72 -109.76 120.29 12.96
N ARG A 73 -109.18 121.50 12.84
CA ARG A 73 -109.47 122.42 11.73
C ARG A 73 -108.95 121.90 10.40
N LEU A 74 -107.70 121.42 10.35
CA LEU A 74 -107.08 120.90 9.13
C LEU A 74 -107.85 119.68 8.57
N LEU A 75 -108.29 118.77 9.44
CA LEU A 75 -109.11 117.60 9.04
C LEU A 75 -110.47 117.98 8.44
N GLN A 76 -111.01 119.16 8.75
CA GLN A 76 -112.39 119.51 8.41
C GLN A 76 -112.53 120.54 7.27
N GLN A 77 -111.42 121.04 6.71
CA GLN A 77 -111.43 122.00 5.59
C GLN A 77 -110.86 121.48 4.25
N GLN A 78 -110.21 120.31 4.19
CA GLN A 78 -109.64 119.79 2.92
C GLN A 78 -110.59 118.86 2.12
N ASN A 79 -111.45 118.10 2.81
CA ASN A 79 -112.10 116.87 2.33
C ASN A 79 -113.26 116.99 1.29
N VAL A 80 -113.44 118.11 0.56
CA VAL A 80 -114.59 118.25 -0.37
C VAL A 80 -114.26 118.92 -1.73
N ASP A 81 -114.01 120.23 -1.77
CA ASP A 81 -114.09 121.00 -3.04
C ASP A 81 -112.75 121.28 -3.74
N GLU A 82 -111.62 121.21 -3.01
CA GLU A 82 -110.28 121.34 -3.61
C GLU A 82 -109.71 119.99 -4.06
N GLU A 83 -109.97 118.92 -3.28
CA GLU A 83 -109.50 117.57 -3.58
C GLU A 83 -109.94 117.09 -4.96
N ASN A 84 -111.18 117.33 -5.39
CA ASN A 84 -111.65 116.92 -6.71
C ASN A 84 -110.87 117.53 -7.90
N ARG A 85 -110.24 118.70 -7.74
CA ARG A 85 -109.32 119.26 -8.75
C ARG A 85 -107.86 118.86 -8.52
N HIS A 86 -107.46 118.71 -7.27
CA HIS A 86 -106.08 118.42 -6.89
C HIS A 86 -105.71 116.93 -7.11
N VAL A 87 -106.65 116.01 -6.85
CA VAL A 87 -106.56 114.58 -7.15
C VAL A 87 -106.34 114.36 -8.65
N MET A 88 -107.06 115.08 -9.52
CA MET A 88 -106.95 114.86 -10.96
C MET A 88 -105.58 115.29 -11.54
N LYS A 89 -104.91 116.30 -10.96
CA LYS A 89 -103.50 116.59 -11.27
C LYS A 89 -102.55 115.54 -10.66
N LYS A 90 -102.74 115.21 -9.38
CA LYS A 90 -101.93 114.19 -8.68
C LYS A 90 -102.01 112.82 -9.35
N LEU A 91 -103.11 112.46 -10.00
CA LEU A 91 -103.26 111.20 -10.72
C LEU A 91 -102.29 111.09 -11.90
N VAL A 92 -102.07 112.19 -12.64
CA VAL A 92 -101.11 112.26 -13.75
C VAL A 92 -99.66 112.26 -13.23
N GLU A 93 -99.39 113.00 -12.15
CA GLU A 93 -98.07 113.04 -11.49
C GLU A 93 -97.70 111.67 -10.89
N LEU A 94 -98.67 110.94 -10.32
CA LEU A 94 -98.52 109.57 -9.85
C LEU A 94 -98.34 108.58 -10.99
N GLN A 95 -99.02 108.77 -12.13
CA GLN A 95 -98.87 107.90 -13.30
C GLN A 95 -97.46 108.00 -13.91
N HIS A 96 -96.88 109.20 -13.97
CA HIS A 96 -95.48 109.40 -14.42
C HIS A 96 -94.46 108.90 -13.38
N THR A 97 -94.67 109.14 -12.08
CA THR A 97 -93.75 108.62 -11.06
C THR A 97 -93.82 107.09 -10.93
N LEU A 98 -94.95 106.45 -11.28
CA LEU A 98 -95.06 105.01 -11.45
C LEU A 98 -94.30 104.48 -12.68
N SER A 99 -94.29 105.18 -13.83
CA SER A 99 -93.46 104.75 -14.97
C SER A 99 -91.97 104.85 -14.64
N ASP A 100 -91.54 105.93 -13.99
CA ASP A 100 -90.14 106.16 -13.63
C ASP A 100 -89.63 105.15 -12.59
N THR A 101 -90.45 104.80 -11.60
CA THR A 101 -90.10 103.77 -10.61
C THR A 101 -90.10 102.37 -11.21
N THR A 102 -91.02 102.07 -12.14
CA THR A 102 -91.02 100.81 -12.90
C THR A 102 -89.76 100.67 -13.76
N GLN A 103 -89.35 101.73 -14.45
CA GLN A 103 -88.12 101.73 -15.25
C GLN A 103 -86.87 101.53 -14.38
N ARG A 104 -86.76 102.24 -13.24
CA ARG A 104 -85.63 102.07 -12.30
C ARG A 104 -85.58 100.67 -11.70
N LEU A 105 -86.72 100.02 -11.46
CA LEU A 105 -86.77 98.62 -11.03
C LEU A 105 -86.27 97.67 -12.14
N GLN A 106 -86.69 97.87 -13.40
CA GLN A 106 -86.17 97.10 -14.54
C GLN A 106 -84.66 97.30 -14.74
N GLU A 107 -84.14 98.52 -14.55
CA GLU A 107 -82.71 98.81 -14.60
C GLU A 107 -81.94 98.09 -13.47
N CYS A 108 -82.47 98.12 -12.23
CA CYS A 108 -81.94 97.36 -11.10
C CYS A 108 -81.94 95.84 -11.35
N ASP A 109 -83.05 95.27 -11.84
CA ASP A 109 -83.16 93.85 -12.16
C ASP A 109 -82.18 93.44 -13.27
N ASN A 110 -82.03 94.27 -14.30
CA ASN A 110 -81.08 94.02 -15.39
C ASN A 110 -79.62 94.18 -14.93
N VAL A 111 -79.33 94.94 -13.87
CA VAL A 111 -78.00 94.99 -13.23
C VAL A 111 -77.77 93.77 -12.33
N TRP A 112 -78.76 93.37 -11.52
CA TRP A 112 -78.66 92.16 -10.70
C TRP A 112 -78.54 90.89 -11.54
N ARG A 113 -79.26 90.81 -12.66
CA ARG A 113 -79.16 89.69 -13.61
C ARG A 113 -77.76 89.58 -14.19
N ARG A 114 -77.20 90.66 -14.76
CA ARG A 114 -75.81 90.69 -15.24
C ARG A 114 -74.80 90.32 -14.15
N ARG A 115 -74.99 90.81 -12.92
CA ARG A 115 -74.10 90.49 -11.79
C ARG A 115 -74.24 89.06 -11.26
N LEU A 116 -75.36 88.39 -11.56
CA LEU A 116 -75.57 86.96 -11.30
C LEU A 116 -74.95 86.12 -12.42
N GLU A 117 -75.16 86.50 -13.67
CA GLU A 117 -74.56 85.90 -14.86
C GLU A 117 -73.01 85.97 -14.79
N GLU A 118 -72.44 87.13 -14.45
CA GLU A 118 -71.00 87.32 -14.19
C GLU A 118 -70.47 86.36 -13.10
N LYS A 119 -71.24 86.13 -12.03
CA LYS A 119 -70.87 85.21 -10.95
C LYS A 119 -70.97 83.74 -11.36
N GLN A 120 -71.98 83.38 -12.16
CA GLN A 120 -72.12 82.03 -12.70
C GLN A 120 -71.00 81.74 -13.70
N GLU A 121 -70.68 82.69 -14.58
CA GLU A 121 -69.57 82.66 -15.52
C GLU A 121 -68.20 82.55 -14.79
N GLN A 122 -68.04 83.25 -13.66
CA GLN A 122 -66.86 83.11 -12.80
C GLN A 122 -66.79 81.74 -12.10
N SER A 123 -67.90 81.22 -11.54
CA SER A 123 -67.95 79.89 -10.92
C SER A 123 -67.60 78.81 -11.95
N ARG A 124 -68.23 78.87 -13.13
CA ARG A 124 -67.98 77.98 -14.25
C ARG A 124 -66.51 77.99 -14.68
N LYS A 125 -65.89 79.16 -14.83
CA LYS A 125 -64.46 79.27 -15.14
C LYS A 125 -63.59 78.69 -14.02
N LEU A 126 -63.96 78.91 -12.76
CA LEU A 126 -63.26 78.31 -11.62
C LEU A 126 -63.36 76.78 -11.64
N GLU A 127 -64.56 76.23 -11.90
CA GLU A 127 -64.82 74.80 -12.06
C GLU A 127 -64.07 74.21 -13.26
N GLU A 128 -64.02 74.89 -14.40
CA GLU A 128 -63.23 74.49 -15.58
C GLU A 128 -61.72 74.50 -15.27
N THR A 129 -61.20 75.48 -14.50
CA THR A 129 -59.80 75.46 -14.02
C THR A 129 -59.52 74.41 -12.94
N ASN A 130 -60.50 74.06 -12.11
CA ASN A 130 -60.34 73.00 -11.11
C ASN A 130 -60.39 71.61 -11.77
N ASN A 131 -61.30 71.41 -12.73
CA ASN A 131 -61.45 70.16 -13.48
C ASN A 131 -60.24 69.87 -14.38
N THR A 132 -59.63 70.90 -14.98
CA THR A 132 -58.36 70.74 -15.73
C THR A 132 -57.22 70.36 -14.80
N ARG A 133 -57.05 71.04 -13.66
CA ARG A 133 -56.02 70.70 -12.65
C ARG A 133 -56.25 69.33 -12.01
N LEU A 134 -57.50 68.88 -11.85
CA LEU A 134 -57.80 67.52 -11.40
C LEU A 134 -57.32 66.49 -12.43
N LYS A 135 -57.63 66.69 -13.71
CA LYS A 135 -57.18 65.81 -14.81
C LYS A 135 -55.65 65.78 -14.93
N GLU A 136 -54.98 66.92 -14.86
CA GLU A 136 -53.51 67.00 -14.84
C GLU A 136 -52.90 66.20 -13.68
N CYS A 137 -53.53 66.25 -12.49
CA CYS A 137 -53.16 65.42 -11.35
C CYS A 137 -53.42 63.93 -11.59
N GLU A 138 -54.63 63.55 -12.04
CA GLU A 138 -54.95 62.14 -12.35
C GLU A 138 -54.05 61.56 -13.42
N ASP A 139 -53.81 62.27 -14.52
CA ASP A 139 -52.95 61.84 -15.61
C ASP A 139 -51.48 61.85 -15.20
N GLY A 140 -51.11 62.69 -14.22
CA GLY A 140 -49.83 62.64 -13.53
C GLY A 140 -49.70 61.48 -12.54
N TRP A 141 -50.80 60.91 -12.05
CA TRP A 141 -50.81 59.64 -11.29
C TRP A 141 -50.85 58.42 -12.20
N ARG A 142 -51.62 58.44 -13.30
CA ARG A 142 -51.65 57.40 -14.34
C ARG A 142 -50.25 57.18 -14.93
N ARG A 143 -49.59 58.25 -15.41
CA ARG A 143 -48.20 58.16 -15.91
C ARG A 143 -47.21 57.60 -14.89
N ARG A 144 -47.29 58.03 -13.61
CA ARG A 144 -46.41 57.46 -12.56
C ARG A 144 -46.73 56.01 -12.24
N LEU A 145 -47.98 55.57 -12.34
CA LEU A 145 -48.37 54.17 -12.18
C LEU A 145 -47.88 53.32 -13.37
N GLU A 146 -48.03 53.82 -14.60
CA GLU A 146 -47.53 53.22 -15.84
C GLU A 146 -45.99 53.12 -15.82
N GLU A 147 -45.28 54.19 -15.42
CA GLU A 147 -43.83 54.20 -15.22
C GLU A 147 -43.38 53.17 -14.17
N GLN A 148 -44.11 53.04 -13.05
CA GLN A 148 -43.82 52.00 -12.04
C GLN A 148 -44.11 50.59 -12.54
N GLN A 149 -45.19 50.37 -13.30
CA GLN A 149 -45.51 49.07 -13.91
C GLN A 149 -44.46 48.68 -14.96
N GLU A 150 -44.02 49.63 -15.79
CA GLU A 150 -42.98 49.45 -16.79
C GLU A 150 -41.60 49.18 -16.14
N GLN A 151 -41.30 49.82 -15.00
CA GLN A 151 -40.11 49.52 -14.18
C GLN A 151 -40.19 48.13 -13.54
N CYS A 152 -41.32 47.74 -12.96
CA CYS A 152 -41.53 46.38 -12.44
C CYS A 152 -41.38 45.32 -13.54
N ARG A 153 -41.99 45.53 -14.71
CA ARG A 153 -41.89 44.63 -15.87
C ARG A 153 -40.44 44.47 -16.33
N LYS A 154 -39.67 45.57 -16.43
CA LYS A 154 -38.23 45.52 -16.77
C LYS A 154 -37.42 44.77 -15.72
N LEU A 155 -37.67 45.00 -14.43
CA LEU A 155 -37.01 44.28 -13.34
C LEU A 155 -37.38 42.79 -13.29
N GLU A 156 -38.58 42.40 -13.73
CA GLU A 156 -38.98 41.01 -13.90
C GLU A 156 -38.35 40.38 -15.15
N GLU A 157 -38.31 41.09 -16.28
CA GLU A 157 -37.61 40.67 -17.50
C GLU A 157 -36.11 40.47 -17.25
N GLU A 158 -35.44 41.38 -16.51
CA GLU A 158 -34.06 41.22 -16.07
C GLU A 158 -33.85 40.02 -15.13
N LYS A 159 -34.72 39.83 -14.13
CA LYS A 159 -34.64 38.66 -13.23
C LYS A 159 -34.81 37.36 -14.01
N ASN A 160 -35.77 37.33 -14.94
CA ASN A 160 -36.04 36.17 -15.79
C ASN A 160 -34.89 35.90 -16.77
N ALA A 161 -34.23 36.94 -17.30
CA ALA A 161 -33.03 36.79 -18.13
C ALA A 161 -31.88 36.17 -17.31
N ARG A 162 -31.54 36.76 -16.15
CA ARG A 162 -30.50 36.24 -15.24
C ARG A 162 -30.81 34.82 -14.74
N PHE A 163 -32.09 34.48 -14.56
CA PHE A 163 -32.49 33.12 -14.21
C PHE A 163 -32.26 32.13 -15.34
N ARG A 164 -32.63 32.46 -16.59
CA ARG A 164 -32.31 31.64 -17.78
C ARG A 164 -30.81 31.49 -17.98
N GLU A 165 -30.04 32.57 -17.89
CA GLU A 165 -28.57 32.53 -17.98
C GLU A 165 -27.95 31.59 -16.93
N CYS A 166 -28.52 31.59 -15.71
CA CYS A 166 -28.13 30.67 -14.65
C CYS A 166 -28.53 29.23 -14.97
N GLU A 167 -29.78 28.96 -15.38
CA GLU A 167 -30.22 27.62 -15.80
C GLU A 167 -29.39 27.08 -16.97
N ASP A 168 -29.13 27.88 -17.99
CA ASP A 168 -28.37 27.49 -19.17
C ASP A 168 -26.87 27.36 -18.85
N GLY A 169 -26.38 28.05 -17.81
CA GLY A 169 -25.08 27.80 -17.20
C GLY A 169 -25.04 26.49 -16.42
N TRP A 170 -26.14 26.09 -15.77
CA TRP A 170 -26.25 24.77 -15.13
C TRP A 170 -26.44 23.63 -16.14
N ARG A 171 -27.21 23.84 -17.22
CA ARG A 171 -27.36 22.88 -18.33
C ARG A 171 -26.00 22.61 -18.99
N ARG A 172 -25.27 23.66 -19.40
CA ARG A 172 -23.91 23.51 -19.94
C ARG A 172 -22.96 22.79 -19.00
N ARG A 173 -22.91 23.16 -17.71
CA ARG A 173 -22.08 22.44 -16.72
C ARG A 173 -22.48 20.97 -16.56
N LEU A 174 -23.77 20.64 -16.67
CA LEU A 174 -24.27 19.26 -16.59
C LEU A 174 -23.91 18.47 -17.86
N GLU A 175 -24.04 19.08 -19.03
CA GLU A 175 -23.64 18.53 -20.33
C GLU A 175 -22.12 18.30 -20.40
N GLU A 176 -21.32 19.27 -19.96
CA GLU A 176 -19.86 19.16 -19.80
C GLU A 176 -19.48 18.01 -18.86
N GLN A 177 -20.16 17.86 -17.71
CA GLN A 177 -19.92 16.75 -16.79
C GLN A 177 -20.35 15.39 -17.35
N GLN A 178 -21.45 15.32 -18.12
CA GLN A 178 -21.86 14.10 -18.81
C GLN A 178 -20.87 13.71 -19.92
N GLU A 179 -20.38 14.67 -20.69
CA GLU A 179 -19.44 14.41 -21.78
C GLU A 179 -18.04 14.06 -21.25
N GLN A 180 -17.58 14.70 -20.16
CA GLN A 180 -16.39 14.28 -19.42
C GLN A 180 -16.55 12.85 -18.86
N SER A 181 -17.74 12.50 -18.35
CA SER A 181 -18.01 11.14 -17.86
C SER A 181 -17.95 10.11 -19.00
N ARG A 182 -18.56 10.41 -20.15
CA ARG A 182 -18.47 9.59 -21.37
C ARG A 182 -17.02 9.41 -21.85
N GLN A 183 -16.26 10.50 -21.93
CA GLN A 183 -14.85 10.44 -22.35
C GLN A 183 -14.03 9.54 -21.43
N GLN A 184 -14.21 9.65 -20.10
CA GLN A 184 -13.56 8.73 -19.17
C GLN A 184 -14.06 7.28 -19.28
N GLU A 185 -15.33 7.04 -19.62
CA GLU A 185 -15.85 5.70 -19.91
C GLU A 185 -15.26 5.13 -21.21
N GLU A 186 -15.14 5.93 -22.27
CA GLU A 186 -14.49 5.53 -23.52
C GLU A 186 -13.00 5.24 -23.33
N GLU A 187 -12.29 6.05 -22.55
CA GLU A 187 -10.90 5.79 -22.15
C GLU A 187 -10.76 4.49 -21.34
N ARG A 188 -11.62 4.27 -20.33
CA ARG A 188 -11.65 3.03 -19.54
C ARG A 188 -11.97 1.83 -20.44
N ASN A 189 -12.90 1.97 -21.38
CA ASN A 189 -13.24 0.94 -22.37
C ASN A 189 -12.12 0.70 -23.39
N ALA A 190 -11.31 1.71 -23.73
CA ALA A 190 -10.11 1.56 -24.55
C ALA A 190 -8.99 0.82 -23.79
N GLN A 191 -8.76 1.19 -22.53
CA GLN A 191 -7.82 0.49 -21.64
C GLN A 191 -8.23 -0.98 -21.40
N LEU A 192 -9.53 -1.25 -21.21
CA LEU A 192 -10.06 -2.62 -21.09
C LEU A 192 -9.83 -3.43 -22.38
N ARG A 193 -10.08 -2.86 -23.56
CA ARG A 193 -9.77 -3.50 -24.85
C ARG A 193 -8.27 -3.79 -25.01
N GLN A 194 -7.41 -2.84 -24.65
CA GLN A 194 -5.95 -3.06 -24.67
C GLN A 194 -5.53 -4.21 -23.73
N VAL A 195 -6.09 -4.27 -22.51
CA VAL A 195 -5.82 -5.36 -21.56
C VAL A 195 -6.36 -6.71 -22.08
N GLN A 196 -7.50 -6.73 -22.79
CA GLN A 196 -8.01 -7.93 -23.45
C GLN A 196 -7.09 -8.40 -24.59
N GLU A 197 -6.56 -7.48 -25.41
CA GLU A 197 -5.58 -7.83 -26.44
C GLU A 197 -4.28 -8.39 -25.85
N GLU A 198 -3.74 -7.79 -24.80
CA GLU A 198 -2.54 -8.31 -24.12
C GLU A 198 -2.82 -9.67 -23.45
N LEU A 199 -4.02 -9.88 -22.89
CA LEU A 199 -4.44 -11.18 -22.36
C LEU A 199 -4.47 -12.25 -23.45
N VAL A 200 -4.99 -11.94 -24.64
CA VAL A 200 -4.99 -12.86 -25.80
C VAL A 200 -3.57 -13.16 -26.28
N LYS A 201 -2.67 -12.16 -26.31
CA LYS A 201 -1.25 -12.35 -26.65
C LYS A 201 -0.56 -13.27 -25.63
N VAL A 202 -0.77 -13.05 -24.33
CA VAL A 202 -0.26 -13.91 -23.24
C VAL A 202 -0.85 -15.32 -23.32
N GLN A 203 -2.14 -15.46 -23.62
CA GLN A 203 -2.81 -16.76 -23.78
C GLN A 203 -2.22 -17.54 -24.97
N ALA A 204 -1.96 -16.89 -26.11
CA ALA A 204 -1.31 -17.52 -27.27
C ALA A 204 0.12 -17.98 -26.95
N VAL A 205 0.90 -17.17 -26.22
CA VAL A 205 2.24 -17.55 -25.74
C VAL A 205 2.15 -18.73 -24.77
N ASN A 206 1.20 -18.73 -23.84
CA ASN A 206 1.00 -19.84 -22.90
C ASN A 206 0.59 -21.14 -23.60
N SER A 207 -0.27 -21.07 -24.63
CA SER A 207 -0.59 -22.21 -25.49
C SER A 207 0.63 -22.73 -26.26
N SER A 208 1.48 -21.83 -26.79
CA SER A 208 2.74 -22.22 -27.46
C SER A 208 3.71 -22.91 -26.50
N LEU A 209 3.91 -22.36 -25.30
CA LEU A 209 4.73 -22.97 -24.24
C LEU A 209 4.17 -24.32 -23.79
N SER A 210 2.84 -24.47 -23.71
CA SER A 210 2.18 -25.73 -23.38
C SER A 210 2.46 -26.81 -24.45
N VAL A 211 2.41 -26.47 -25.73
CA VAL A 211 2.78 -27.39 -26.83
C VAL A 211 4.26 -27.75 -26.78
N GLN A 212 5.14 -26.78 -26.49
CA GLN A 212 6.58 -27.05 -26.30
C GLN A 212 6.85 -27.99 -25.12
N LEU A 213 6.17 -27.79 -23.98
CA LEU A 213 6.26 -28.68 -22.81
C LEU A 213 5.78 -30.09 -23.14
N CYS A 214 4.64 -30.25 -23.82
CA CYS A 214 4.16 -31.56 -24.29
C CYS A 214 5.18 -32.24 -25.21
N SER A 215 5.79 -31.50 -26.14
CA SER A 215 6.84 -32.04 -27.02
C SER A 215 8.08 -32.48 -26.23
N VAL A 216 8.56 -31.66 -25.28
CA VAL A 216 9.70 -32.04 -24.41
C VAL A 216 9.37 -33.27 -23.56
N GLN A 217 8.14 -33.37 -23.03
CA GLN A 217 7.70 -34.53 -22.25
C GLN A 217 7.57 -35.80 -23.10
N GLN A 218 7.15 -35.71 -24.36
CA GLN A 218 7.18 -36.81 -25.32
C GLN A 218 8.62 -37.27 -25.58
N ASN A 219 9.52 -36.33 -25.92
CA ASN A 219 10.95 -36.61 -26.14
C ASN A 219 11.62 -37.26 -24.92
N LEU A 220 11.26 -36.86 -23.69
CA LEU A 220 11.72 -37.52 -22.46
C LEU A 220 11.19 -38.95 -22.35
N SER A 221 9.91 -39.19 -22.64
CA SER A 221 9.34 -40.55 -22.62
C SER A 221 9.96 -41.49 -23.65
N GLU A 222 10.44 -40.96 -24.79
CA GLU A 222 11.19 -41.72 -25.79
C GLU A 222 12.62 -42.01 -25.33
N ARG A 223 13.28 -41.04 -24.70
CA ARG A 223 14.60 -41.23 -24.07
C ARG A 223 14.56 -42.25 -22.93
N ASP A 224 13.51 -42.26 -22.12
CA ASP A 224 13.34 -43.26 -21.06
C ASP A 224 13.12 -44.67 -21.63
N LYS A 225 12.37 -44.83 -22.73
CA LYS A 225 12.25 -46.11 -23.45
C LYS A 225 13.61 -46.57 -24.00
N GLN A 226 14.38 -45.67 -24.62
CA GLN A 226 15.74 -45.95 -25.11
C GLN A 226 16.67 -46.38 -23.95
N LEU A 227 16.60 -45.72 -22.79
CA LEU A 227 17.37 -46.09 -21.60
C LEU A 227 16.91 -47.43 -20.98
N GLN A 228 15.63 -47.78 -21.09
CA GLN A 228 15.13 -49.11 -20.67
C GLN A 228 15.62 -50.22 -21.62
N GLN A 229 15.62 -49.99 -22.93
CA GLN A 229 16.17 -50.91 -23.93
C GLN A 229 17.66 -51.17 -23.69
N LEU A 230 18.47 -50.11 -23.59
CA LEU A 230 19.92 -50.20 -23.31
C LEU A 230 20.24 -50.89 -21.97
N ARG A 231 19.36 -50.78 -20.96
CA ARG A 231 19.50 -51.53 -19.69
C ARG A 231 19.23 -53.03 -19.88
N GLY A 232 18.23 -53.40 -20.68
CA GLY A 232 17.97 -54.81 -21.03
C GLY A 232 19.12 -55.41 -21.86
N GLU A 233 19.63 -54.68 -22.84
CA GLU A 233 20.81 -55.07 -23.63
C GLU A 233 22.05 -55.26 -22.73
N LEU A 234 22.30 -54.34 -21.79
CA LEU A 234 23.39 -54.48 -20.81
C LEU A 234 23.21 -55.71 -19.91
N GLN A 235 21.99 -56.01 -19.46
CA GLN A 235 21.70 -57.21 -18.67
C GLN A 235 21.91 -58.51 -19.47
N ASN A 236 21.53 -58.51 -20.75
CA ASN A 236 21.79 -59.64 -21.65
C ASN A 236 23.28 -59.84 -21.93
N LEU A 237 24.06 -58.75 -22.10
CA LEU A 237 25.51 -58.84 -22.23
C LEU A 237 26.18 -59.33 -20.92
N GLN A 238 25.64 -58.96 -19.76
CA GLN A 238 26.12 -59.46 -18.46
C GLN A 238 25.83 -60.95 -18.27
N SER A 239 24.65 -61.45 -18.64
CA SER A 239 24.33 -62.88 -18.54
C SER A 239 25.15 -63.72 -19.53
N LEU A 240 25.32 -63.26 -20.78
CA LEU A 240 26.21 -63.88 -21.77
C LEU A 240 27.67 -63.89 -21.31
N TYR A 241 28.15 -62.82 -20.67
CA TYR A 241 29.49 -62.78 -20.08
C TYR A 241 29.65 -63.82 -18.97
N VAL A 242 28.70 -63.89 -18.03
CA VAL A 242 28.72 -64.91 -16.95
C VAL A 242 28.71 -66.34 -17.51
N GLN A 243 27.91 -66.60 -18.56
CA GLN A 243 27.93 -67.89 -19.27
C GLN A 243 29.30 -68.17 -19.91
N SER A 244 29.91 -67.19 -20.58
CA SER A 244 31.25 -67.37 -21.17
C SER A 244 32.35 -67.65 -20.14
N VAL A 245 32.24 -67.07 -18.94
CA VAL A 245 33.16 -67.34 -17.81
C VAL A 245 32.91 -68.72 -17.21
N ALA A 246 31.65 -69.17 -17.11
CA ALA A 246 31.33 -70.53 -16.69
C ALA A 246 31.92 -71.57 -17.67
N HIS A 247 31.71 -71.40 -18.98
CA HIS A 247 32.28 -72.27 -20.00
C HIS A 247 33.82 -72.25 -20.04
N ALA A 248 34.46 -71.12 -19.73
CA ALA A 248 35.91 -71.08 -19.55
C ALA A 248 36.39 -71.85 -18.31
N GLY A 249 35.58 -71.88 -17.24
CA GLY A 249 35.80 -72.73 -16.07
C GLY A 249 35.67 -74.22 -16.39
N GLU A 250 34.57 -74.61 -17.05
CA GLU A 250 34.33 -75.99 -17.53
C GLU A 250 35.48 -76.49 -18.42
N GLN A 251 36.00 -75.63 -19.30
CA GLN A 251 37.18 -75.94 -20.13
C GLN A 251 38.47 -76.10 -19.31
N ALA A 252 38.69 -75.26 -18.30
CA ALA A 252 39.86 -75.37 -17.41
C ALA A 252 39.81 -76.65 -16.56
N GLU A 253 38.65 -77.02 -16.03
CA GLU A 253 38.44 -78.29 -15.30
C GLU A 253 38.69 -79.51 -16.20
N LEU A 254 38.21 -79.49 -17.45
CA LEU A 254 38.47 -80.54 -18.43
C LEU A 254 39.97 -80.67 -18.77
N ILE A 255 40.68 -79.54 -18.95
CA ILE A 255 42.13 -79.54 -19.16
C ILE A 255 42.84 -80.15 -17.94
N GLN A 256 42.48 -79.75 -16.72
CA GLN A 256 43.09 -80.29 -15.50
C GLN A 256 42.85 -81.81 -15.34
N GLN A 257 41.67 -82.31 -15.72
CA GLN A 257 41.38 -83.75 -15.75
C GLN A 257 42.24 -84.50 -16.77
N LEU A 258 42.42 -83.94 -17.98
CA LEU A 258 43.27 -84.52 -19.02
C LEU A 258 44.77 -84.48 -18.65
N GLU A 259 45.23 -83.42 -17.99
CA GLU A 259 46.58 -83.32 -17.43
C GLU A 259 46.81 -84.37 -16.33
N GLY A 260 45.84 -84.57 -15.43
CA GLY A 260 45.88 -85.63 -14.41
C GLY A 260 46.00 -87.03 -15.02
N LEU A 261 45.10 -87.38 -15.95
CA LEU A 261 45.14 -88.66 -16.66
C LEU A 261 46.44 -88.88 -17.45
N ASN A 262 47.03 -87.81 -18.00
CA ASN A 262 48.34 -87.87 -18.65
C ASN A 262 49.47 -88.13 -17.65
N MET A 263 49.47 -87.48 -16.48
CA MET A 263 50.43 -87.74 -15.41
C MET A 263 50.31 -89.16 -14.85
N ASP A 264 49.09 -89.68 -14.68
CA ASP A 264 48.86 -91.06 -14.24
C ASP A 264 49.32 -92.08 -15.29
N THR A 265 49.06 -91.81 -16.58
CA THR A 265 49.57 -92.63 -17.69
C THR A 265 51.09 -92.65 -17.71
N GLN A 266 51.75 -91.50 -17.52
CA GLN A 266 53.21 -91.41 -17.45
C GLN A 266 53.79 -92.12 -16.21
N GLN A 267 53.11 -92.05 -15.06
CA GLN A 267 53.50 -92.82 -13.87
C GLN A 267 53.38 -94.33 -14.10
N ILE A 268 52.29 -94.79 -14.74
CA ILE A 268 52.10 -96.21 -15.10
C ILE A 268 53.20 -96.66 -16.05
N LEU A 269 53.49 -95.92 -17.12
CA LEU A 269 54.59 -96.22 -18.05
C LEU A 269 55.95 -96.28 -17.34
N GLN A 270 56.30 -95.29 -16.52
CA GLN A 270 57.54 -95.33 -15.73
C GLN A 270 57.57 -96.50 -14.73
N SER A 271 56.42 -96.92 -14.19
CA SER A 271 56.36 -98.10 -13.30
C SER A 271 56.62 -99.39 -14.08
N GLN A 272 56.08 -99.50 -15.30
CA GLN A 272 56.32 -100.62 -16.21
C GLN A 272 57.79 -100.65 -16.66
N GLU A 273 58.37 -99.51 -17.04
CA GLU A 273 59.81 -99.39 -17.34
C GLU A 273 60.70 -99.83 -16.17
N ARG A 274 60.35 -99.46 -14.93
CA ARG A 274 61.06 -99.90 -13.72
C ARG A 274 60.93 -101.41 -13.52
N VAL A 275 59.75 -102.00 -13.72
CA VAL A 275 59.55 -103.47 -13.65
C VAL A 275 60.32 -104.18 -14.77
N HIS A 276 60.28 -103.68 -16.00
CA HIS A 276 61.04 -104.26 -17.10
C HIS A 276 62.55 -104.18 -16.87
N THR A 277 63.08 -103.06 -16.35
CA THR A 277 64.51 -102.94 -16.04
C THR A 277 64.93 -103.85 -14.87
N THR A 278 64.12 -104.05 -13.83
CA THR A 278 64.43 -105.02 -12.77
C THR A 278 64.36 -106.47 -13.27
N HIS A 279 63.41 -106.80 -14.16
CA HIS A 279 63.38 -108.10 -14.85
C HIS A 279 64.61 -108.30 -15.74
N THR A 280 65.01 -107.31 -16.54
CA THR A 280 66.24 -107.39 -17.36
C THR A 280 67.48 -107.59 -16.48
N ALA A 281 67.56 -106.89 -15.34
CA ALA A 281 68.66 -107.07 -14.39
C ALA A 281 68.65 -108.47 -13.75
N SER A 282 67.49 -109.03 -13.41
CA SER A 282 67.40 -110.39 -12.85
C SER A 282 67.73 -111.47 -13.89
N TYR A 283 67.28 -111.33 -15.14
CA TYR A 283 67.69 -112.21 -16.23
C TYR A 283 69.21 -112.14 -16.51
N HIS A 284 69.79 -110.94 -16.49
CA HIS A 284 71.24 -110.77 -16.65
C HIS A 284 72.01 -111.42 -15.49
N LYS A 285 71.53 -111.28 -14.24
CA LYS A 285 72.09 -111.95 -13.06
C LYS A 285 72.02 -113.48 -13.21
N LEU A 286 70.85 -114.03 -13.54
CA LEU A 286 70.68 -115.47 -13.77
C LEU A 286 71.57 -116.00 -14.90
N TYR A 287 71.73 -115.25 -15.98
CA TYR A 287 72.67 -115.60 -17.06
C TYR A 287 74.12 -115.59 -16.58
N SER A 288 74.51 -114.61 -15.75
CA SER A 288 75.86 -114.59 -15.16
C SER A 288 76.09 -115.78 -14.20
N GLU A 289 75.13 -116.12 -13.34
CA GLU A 289 75.18 -117.26 -12.43
C GLU A 289 75.26 -118.60 -13.20
N LEU A 290 74.47 -118.73 -14.27
CA LEU A 290 74.54 -119.89 -15.18
C LEU A 290 75.86 -119.97 -15.95
N SER A 291 76.45 -118.83 -16.34
CA SER A 291 77.76 -118.81 -17.00
C SER A 291 78.89 -119.25 -16.07
N VAL A 292 78.81 -118.88 -14.78
CA VAL A 292 79.77 -119.30 -13.74
C VAL A 292 79.59 -120.77 -13.39
N SER A 293 78.36 -121.27 -13.27
CA SER A 293 78.13 -122.71 -13.02
C SER A 293 78.52 -123.58 -14.22
N TYR A 294 78.32 -123.11 -15.45
CA TYR A 294 78.85 -123.75 -16.65
C TYR A 294 80.39 -123.78 -16.66
N GLN A 295 81.06 -122.67 -16.33
CA GLN A 295 82.52 -122.65 -16.23
C GLN A 295 83.05 -123.60 -15.14
N ALA A 296 82.41 -123.63 -13.96
CA ALA A 296 82.75 -124.56 -12.90
C ALA A 296 82.54 -126.03 -13.32
N LEU A 297 81.44 -126.32 -14.02
CA LEU A 297 81.17 -127.65 -14.57
C LEU A 297 82.23 -128.05 -15.60
N ARG A 298 82.61 -127.16 -16.53
CA ARG A 298 83.67 -127.40 -17.52
C ARG A 298 85.02 -127.67 -16.88
N LEU A 299 85.40 -126.91 -15.85
CA LEU A 299 86.62 -127.17 -15.08
C LEU A 299 86.55 -128.53 -14.34
N SER A 300 85.39 -128.93 -13.82
CA SER A 300 85.20 -130.26 -13.23
C SER A 300 85.22 -131.39 -14.27
N GLU A 301 84.72 -131.14 -15.48
CA GLU A 301 84.76 -132.04 -16.64
C GLU A 301 86.20 -132.28 -17.10
N GLU A 302 87.02 -131.22 -17.12
CA GLU A 302 88.46 -131.29 -17.40
C GLU A 302 89.24 -131.99 -16.29
N GLN A 303 88.93 -131.73 -15.00
CA GLN A 303 89.52 -132.45 -13.87
C GLN A 303 89.15 -133.95 -13.88
N LEU A 304 87.91 -134.29 -14.25
CA LEU A 304 87.50 -135.68 -14.44
C LEU A 304 88.26 -136.32 -15.61
N ARG A 305 88.37 -135.65 -16.77
CA ARG A 305 89.22 -136.16 -17.88
C ARG A 305 90.68 -136.34 -17.50
N GLN A 306 91.26 -135.47 -16.67
CA GLN A 306 92.62 -135.63 -16.16
C GLN A 306 92.75 -136.83 -15.21
N ARG A 307 91.74 -137.06 -14.35
CA ARG A 307 91.67 -138.25 -13.49
C ARG A 307 91.48 -139.52 -14.30
N ASP A 308 90.59 -139.52 -15.28
CA ASP A 308 90.33 -140.65 -16.17
C ASP A 308 91.54 -140.96 -17.04
N ALA A 309 92.27 -139.95 -17.53
CA ALA A 309 93.54 -140.15 -18.23
C ALA A 309 94.60 -140.78 -17.31
N CYS A 310 94.73 -140.31 -16.06
CA CYS A 310 95.65 -140.89 -15.08
C CYS A 310 95.24 -142.33 -14.67
N LEU A 311 93.94 -142.60 -14.54
CA LEU A 311 93.41 -143.95 -14.30
C LEU A 311 93.58 -144.86 -15.52
N THR A 312 93.48 -144.32 -16.74
CA THR A 312 93.75 -145.05 -17.99
C THR A 312 95.24 -145.35 -18.13
N GLU A 313 96.12 -144.43 -17.73
CA GLU A 313 97.56 -144.68 -17.67
C GLU A 313 97.89 -145.75 -16.63
N GLN A 314 97.33 -145.67 -15.42
CA GLN A 314 97.43 -146.71 -14.39
C GLN A 314 96.86 -148.06 -14.85
N LEU A 315 95.73 -148.05 -15.59
CA LEU A 315 95.19 -149.26 -16.22
C LEU A 315 96.15 -149.79 -17.27
N SER A 316 96.75 -148.97 -18.13
CA SER A 316 97.74 -149.43 -19.12
C SER A 316 99.01 -149.99 -18.46
N GLN A 317 99.45 -149.44 -17.33
CA GLN A 317 100.53 -149.99 -16.51
C GLN A 317 100.12 -151.32 -15.86
N LYS A 318 98.84 -151.45 -15.47
CA LYS A 318 98.27 -152.71 -14.95
C LYS A 318 98.03 -153.74 -16.05
N GLU A 319 97.72 -153.34 -17.27
CA GLU A 319 97.59 -154.18 -18.46
C GLU A 319 98.96 -154.62 -18.97
N GLN A 320 100.00 -153.79 -18.84
CA GLN A 320 101.40 -154.20 -19.02
C GLN A 320 101.81 -155.23 -17.97
N GLN A 321 101.54 -154.98 -16.68
CA GLN A 321 101.79 -155.97 -15.62
C GLN A 321 100.95 -157.25 -15.80
N VAL A 322 99.72 -157.14 -16.28
CA VAL A 322 98.87 -158.29 -16.64
C VAL A 322 99.38 -158.96 -17.91
N SER A 323 100.03 -158.27 -18.85
CA SER A 323 100.68 -158.86 -20.02
C SER A 323 101.99 -159.59 -19.65
N GLU A 324 102.76 -159.06 -18.70
CA GLU A 324 103.92 -159.73 -18.11
C GLU A 324 103.50 -160.97 -17.30
N LEU A 325 102.43 -160.85 -16.49
CA LEU A 325 101.83 -161.97 -15.78
C LEU A 325 101.16 -162.95 -16.76
N GLN A 326 100.58 -162.51 -17.88
CA GLN A 326 100.06 -163.38 -18.93
C GLN A 326 101.19 -164.07 -19.71
N LEU A 327 102.36 -163.47 -19.88
CA LEU A 327 103.55 -164.15 -20.39
C LEU A 327 104.02 -165.23 -19.41
N GLN A 328 104.04 -164.94 -18.11
CA GLN A 328 104.36 -165.93 -17.07
C GLN A 328 103.30 -167.05 -17.00
N ILE A 329 102.02 -166.72 -17.14
CA ILE A 329 100.90 -167.68 -17.16
C ILE A 329 100.89 -168.47 -18.47
N GLN A 330 101.25 -167.89 -19.61
CA GLN A 330 101.36 -168.58 -20.89
C GLN A 330 102.58 -169.52 -20.95
N GLN A 331 103.61 -169.27 -20.13
CA GLN A 331 104.67 -170.24 -19.84
C GLN A 331 104.22 -171.36 -18.88
N LEU A 332 103.15 -171.15 -18.11
CA LEU A 332 102.60 -172.10 -17.13
C LEU A 332 101.29 -172.79 -17.55
N GLN A 333 100.71 -172.43 -18.70
CA GLN A 333 99.46 -172.98 -19.24
C GLN A 333 99.70 -173.85 -20.49
N GLN A 334 100.56 -174.85 -20.35
CA GLN A 334 100.32 -176.10 -21.06
C GLN A 334 99.17 -176.84 -20.34
N LEU A 335 98.24 -177.42 -21.12
CA LEU A 335 97.04 -178.17 -20.72
C LEU A 335 95.76 -177.36 -20.37
N VAL A 336 94.95 -177.15 -21.43
CA VAL A 336 93.48 -177.36 -21.49
C VAL A 336 92.51 -176.31 -20.85
N PRO A 337 91.71 -175.58 -21.67
CA PRO A 337 90.44 -174.90 -21.32
C PRO A 337 89.21 -175.87 -21.51
N PRO A 338 87.90 -175.50 -21.48
CA PRO A 338 87.20 -174.21 -21.31
C PRO A 338 86.30 -174.21 -20.03
N CYS A 339 84.98 -173.90 -19.91
CA CYS A 339 83.81 -173.63 -20.77
C CYS A 339 82.74 -172.79 -19.96
N PRO A 340 81.73 -172.10 -20.57
CA PRO A 340 81.02 -171.00 -19.91
C PRO A 340 79.54 -171.27 -19.45
N PRO A 341 78.46 -170.57 -19.89
CA PRO A 341 77.37 -170.09 -19.02
C PRO A 341 76.13 -171.05 -19.02
N PRO A 342 74.98 -170.71 -18.39
CA PRO A 342 73.92 -169.98 -19.15
C PRO A 342 72.83 -169.17 -18.35
N THR A 343 71.98 -168.44 -19.10
CA THR A 343 70.52 -168.17 -18.92
C THR A 343 69.95 -167.45 -17.65
N GLU A 344 69.27 -166.28 -17.78
CA GLU A 344 67.79 -166.02 -17.91
C GLU A 344 67.01 -165.92 -16.56
N LYS A 345 65.88 -165.18 -16.33
CA LYS A 345 65.03 -164.19 -17.07
C LYS A 345 64.06 -163.46 -16.07
N THR A 346 63.14 -162.61 -16.59
CA THR A 346 61.76 -162.31 -16.08
C THR A 346 61.48 -161.03 -15.24
N GLU A 347 60.75 -160.06 -15.85
CA GLU A 347 59.52 -159.27 -15.46
C GLU A 347 59.30 -158.74 -13.99
N GLN A 348 58.39 -157.81 -13.60
CA GLN A 348 57.01 -157.43 -14.03
C GLN A 348 56.43 -156.13 -13.32
N GLU A 349 55.45 -155.39 -13.91
CA GLU A 349 54.26 -154.59 -13.40
C GLU A 349 54.22 -153.79 -12.01
N CYS A 350 53.25 -152.96 -11.52
CA CYS A 350 52.05 -152.08 -11.88
C CYS A 350 51.55 -151.35 -10.56
N VAL A 351 50.56 -150.40 -10.36
CA VAL A 351 49.67 -149.43 -11.09
C VAL A 351 49.00 -148.40 -10.09
N GLU A 352 48.31 -147.34 -10.57
CA GLU A 352 47.52 -146.22 -9.91
C GLU A 352 46.07 -146.63 -9.39
N PRO A 353 45.05 -145.78 -8.96
CA PRO A 353 44.86 -144.29 -8.91
C PRO A 353 44.01 -143.63 -7.74
N ALA A 354 43.83 -142.27 -7.79
CA ALA A 354 42.60 -141.43 -7.54
C ALA A 354 42.05 -140.91 -6.15
N GLU A 355 41.67 -139.59 -6.15
CA GLU A 355 40.59 -138.78 -5.47
C GLU A 355 40.43 -138.59 -3.92
N GLY A 356 40.11 -137.35 -3.45
CA GLY A 356 39.51 -137.07 -2.11
C GLY A 356 39.61 -135.68 -1.39
N GLN A 357 38.65 -134.76 -1.63
CA GLN A 357 37.95 -133.83 -0.67
C GLN A 357 38.58 -132.60 0.11
N GLU A 358 38.10 -131.40 -0.26
CA GLU A 358 37.74 -130.13 0.46
C GLU A 358 38.56 -129.45 1.62
N CYS A 359 38.92 -128.16 1.42
CA CYS A 359 38.48 -127.01 2.28
C CYS A 359 38.82 -125.59 1.74
N VAL A 360 37.79 -124.72 1.60
CA VAL A 360 37.70 -123.25 1.91
C VAL A 360 38.97 -122.36 1.68
N SER A 361 39.01 -121.28 0.86
CA SER A 361 37.94 -120.52 0.17
C SER A 361 38.40 -119.69 -1.06
N GLN A 362 37.56 -119.67 -2.10
CA GLN A 362 37.22 -118.61 -3.10
C GLN A 362 38.29 -117.70 -3.81
N PRO A 363 38.30 -117.70 -5.16
CA PRO A 363 38.96 -116.71 -6.06
C PRO A 363 37.91 -115.80 -6.80
N PRO A 364 38.20 -115.04 -7.90
CA PRO A 364 37.46 -113.81 -8.31
C PRO A 364 36.41 -114.02 -9.45
N PRO A 365 35.81 -112.96 -10.07
CA PRO A 365 36.47 -112.29 -11.22
C PRO A 365 36.14 -110.77 -11.43
N SER A 366 36.69 -110.23 -12.53
CA SER A 366 36.37 -108.98 -13.24
C SER A 366 34.90 -108.89 -13.76
N GLU A 367 34.35 -107.84 -14.38
CA GLU A 367 34.84 -106.51 -14.83
C GLU A 367 33.66 -105.55 -15.18
N THR A 368 33.98 -104.29 -15.54
CA THR A 368 33.21 -103.36 -16.44
C THR A 368 31.84 -102.74 -16.08
N GLN A 369 31.81 -101.39 -16.21
CA GLN A 369 30.81 -100.53 -16.89
C GLN A 369 29.49 -100.01 -16.22
N SER A 370 29.13 -98.81 -16.71
CA SER A 370 27.80 -98.14 -16.77
C SER A 370 27.22 -97.37 -15.57
N CYS A 371 27.33 -96.04 -15.67
CA CYS A 371 26.24 -95.05 -15.68
C CYS A 371 24.80 -95.47 -15.25
N GLY A 372 24.14 -94.64 -14.42
CA GLY A 372 22.67 -94.64 -14.30
C GLY A 372 22.08 -94.09 -12.99
N THR A 373 21.33 -92.98 -13.07
CA THR A 373 20.48 -92.43 -11.99
C THR A 373 19.30 -93.33 -11.61
N CYS A 374 18.87 -93.38 -10.33
CA CYS A 374 17.69 -92.63 -9.83
C CYS A 374 17.25 -92.99 -8.38
N THR A 375 16.44 -92.11 -7.79
CA THR A 375 15.73 -92.13 -6.50
C THR A 375 15.34 -93.47 -5.85
N GLN A 376 15.43 -93.53 -4.51
CA GLN A 376 14.21 -93.66 -3.69
C GLN A 376 14.32 -93.08 -2.27
N GLN A 377 13.17 -92.90 -1.62
CA GLN A 377 12.98 -92.14 -0.38
C GLN A 377 13.34 -92.96 0.87
N CYS A 378 13.78 -92.29 1.94
CA CYS A 378 13.56 -92.79 3.30
C CYS A 378 13.30 -91.61 4.26
N SER A 379 12.09 -91.55 4.82
CA SER A 379 11.61 -90.42 5.62
C SER A 379 12.22 -90.43 7.03
N ARG A 380 12.90 -89.35 7.42
CA ARG A 380 13.18 -89.05 8.83
C ARG A 380 12.31 -87.90 9.32
N SER A 381 11.50 -88.17 10.33
CA SER A 381 10.66 -87.20 11.02
C SER A 381 11.50 -86.18 11.78
N VAL A 382 11.29 -84.89 11.50
CA VAL A 382 11.94 -83.79 12.22
C VAL A 382 11.16 -83.51 13.49
N SER A 383 11.82 -83.61 14.66
CA SER A 383 11.17 -83.37 15.95
C SER A 383 10.78 -81.89 16.15
N PRO A 384 9.66 -81.57 16.83
CA PRO A 384 9.17 -80.18 17.03
C PRO A 384 10.06 -79.24 17.87
N SER A 385 11.30 -79.63 18.18
CA SER A 385 12.34 -78.82 18.81
C SER A 385 13.23 -78.12 17.77
N SER A 386 13.57 -78.80 16.66
CA SER A 386 14.44 -78.24 15.63
C SER A 386 13.77 -77.12 14.84
N ILE A 387 12.47 -77.24 14.59
CA ILE A 387 11.67 -76.23 13.88
C ILE A 387 11.61 -74.96 14.74
N ARG A 388 11.26 -75.07 16.03
CA ARG A 388 11.26 -73.93 16.97
C ARG A 388 12.63 -73.30 17.23
N ALA A 389 13.72 -74.03 17.00
CA ALA A 389 15.07 -73.46 17.01
C ALA A 389 15.38 -72.68 15.71
N ALA A 390 14.89 -73.13 14.56
CA ALA A 390 15.01 -72.41 13.30
C ALA A 390 14.12 -71.17 13.27
N GLU A 391 12.86 -71.26 13.72
CA GLU A 391 11.91 -70.15 13.83
C GLU A 391 12.46 -69.02 14.71
N LYS A 392 12.97 -69.35 15.92
CA LYS A 392 13.63 -68.36 16.79
C LYS A 392 14.86 -67.73 16.15
N LYS A 393 15.60 -68.47 15.32
CA LYS A 393 16.76 -67.94 14.60
C LYS A 393 16.37 -67.07 13.40
N ILE A 394 15.22 -67.33 12.77
CA ILE A 394 14.61 -66.47 11.75
C ILE A 394 14.14 -65.17 12.39
N GLN A 395 13.39 -65.24 13.49
CA GLN A 395 12.94 -64.08 14.27
C GLN A 395 14.13 -63.20 14.72
N GLN A 396 15.21 -63.80 15.26
CA GLN A 396 16.43 -63.07 15.60
C GLN A 396 17.13 -62.42 14.39
N LEU A 397 17.02 -62.99 13.20
CA LEU A 397 17.56 -62.41 11.96
C LEU A 397 16.64 -61.30 11.41
N GLU A 398 15.32 -61.39 11.62
CA GLU A 398 14.34 -60.35 11.28
C GLU A 398 14.43 -59.15 12.24
N GLU A 399 14.63 -59.38 13.54
CA GLU A 399 14.99 -58.37 14.53
C GLU A 399 16.32 -57.69 14.16
N LEU A 400 17.36 -58.46 13.79
CA LEU A 400 18.63 -57.90 13.36
C LEU A 400 18.49 -57.11 12.04
N LEU A 401 17.66 -57.58 11.09
CA LEU A 401 17.39 -56.90 9.83
C LEU A 401 16.62 -55.59 10.03
N THR A 402 15.62 -55.56 10.91
CA THR A 402 14.87 -54.34 11.26
C THR A 402 15.75 -53.33 12.01
N LEU A 403 16.61 -53.77 12.93
CA LEU A 403 17.64 -52.93 13.55
C LEU A 403 18.62 -52.38 12.50
N LYS A 404 19.08 -53.20 11.54
CA LYS A 404 19.96 -52.74 10.44
C LYS A 404 19.24 -51.81 9.46
N ALA A 405 17.94 -51.95 9.26
CA ALA A 405 17.13 -50.99 8.51
C ALA A 405 17.04 -49.65 9.25
N ALA A 406 16.81 -49.67 10.56
CA ALA A 406 16.76 -48.47 11.42
C ALA A 406 18.12 -47.75 11.50
N GLU A 407 19.23 -48.48 11.64
CA GLU A 407 20.59 -47.93 11.54
C GLU A 407 20.82 -47.24 10.19
N ASN A 408 20.49 -47.92 9.08
CA ASN A 408 20.59 -47.32 7.74
C ASN A 408 19.73 -46.07 7.61
N GLU A 409 18.55 -46.02 8.23
CA GLU A 409 17.69 -44.85 8.18
C GLU A 409 18.20 -43.70 9.06
N GLU A 410 18.86 -43.96 10.20
CA GLU A 410 19.60 -42.90 10.91
C GLU A 410 20.81 -42.43 10.12
N LEU A 411 21.52 -43.31 9.39
CA LEU A 411 22.59 -42.91 8.49
C LEU A 411 22.09 -42.05 7.33
N ARG A 412 20.93 -42.37 6.72
CA ARG A 412 20.28 -41.51 5.70
C ARG A 412 19.88 -40.16 6.30
N ARG A 413 19.25 -40.14 7.48
CA ARG A 413 18.87 -38.90 8.17
C ARG A 413 20.08 -38.09 8.64
N ALA A 414 21.19 -38.72 9.00
CA ALA A 414 22.47 -38.05 9.30
C ALA A 414 23.12 -37.48 8.03
N HIS A 415 23.08 -38.20 6.91
CA HIS A 415 23.55 -37.73 5.62
C HIS A 415 22.73 -36.53 5.12
N ALA A 416 21.39 -36.58 5.26
CA ALA A 416 20.51 -35.44 4.98
C ALA A 416 20.87 -34.21 5.83
N LYS A 417 20.98 -34.36 7.16
CA LYS A 417 21.43 -33.29 8.07
C LYS A 417 22.82 -32.73 7.69
N ARG A 418 23.75 -33.57 7.20
CA ARG A 418 25.06 -33.13 6.69
C ARG A 418 24.93 -32.36 5.36
N HIS A 419 24.07 -32.83 4.46
CA HIS A 419 23.79 -32.21 3.18
C HIS A 419 23.10 -30.84 3.35
N ASP A 420 22.20 -30.69 4.32
CA ASP A 420 21.54 -29.41 4.62
C ASP A 420 22.48 -28.43 5.32
N ARG A 421 23.39 -28.91 6.18
CA ARG A 421 24.51 -28.11 6.67
C ARG A 421 25.44 -27.65 5.53
N LEU A 422 25.71 -28.51 4.55
CA LEU A 422 26.50 -28.14 3.37
C LEU A 422 25.78 -27.10 2.50
N ARG A 423 24.46 -27.27 2.26
CA ARG A 423 23.61 -26.26 1.59
C ARG A 423 23.69 -24.92 2.32
N LEU A 424 23.54 -24.90 3.65
CA LEU A 424 23.59 -23.69 4.46
C LEU A 424 24.99 -23.02 4.42
N ILE A 425 26.07 -23.80 4.44
CA ILE A 425 27.42 -23.27 4.25
C ILE A 425 27.61 -22.70 2.84
N GLN A 426 27.03 -23.34 1.81
CA GLN A 426 27.07 -22.86 0.41
C GLN A 426 26.19 -21.63 0.16
N THR A 427 25.08 -21.44 0.89
CA THR A 427 24.30 -20.19 0.85
C THR A 427 25.02 -19.10 1.60
N ASN A 428 25.51 -19.36 2.82
CA ASN A 428 26.25 -18.37 3.60
C ASN A 428 27.52 -17.92 2.89
N TYR A 429 28.25 -18.83 2.22
CA TYR A 429 29.39 -18.48 1.37
C TYR A 429 28.98 -17.66 0.14
N ARG A 430 27.82 -17.92 -0.47
CA ARG A 430 27.28 -17.06 -1.55
C ARG A 430 26.93 -15.67 -1.03
N THR A 431 26.21 -15.56 0.09
CA THR A 431 25.85 -14.29 0.73
C THR A 431 27.10 -13.49 1.14
N VAL A 432 28.11 -14.11 1.74
CA VAL A 432 29.38 -13.43 2.07
C VAL A 432 30.14 -13.01 0.80
N LYS A 433 30.13 -13.84 -0.25
CA LYS A 433 30.70 -13.49 -1.57
C LYS A 433 29.91 -12.38 -2.27
N GLU A 434 28.63 -12.23 -2.00
CA GLU A 434 27.77 -11.16 -2.52
C GLU A 434 27.97 -9.87 -1.73
N GLN A 435 28.03 -9.93 -0.41
CA GLN A 435 28.44 -8.82 0.46
C GLN A 435 29.86 -8.33 0.11
N LEU A 436 30.80 -9.23 -0.16
CA LEU A 436 32.14 -8.85 -0.64
C LEU A 436 32.08 -8.15 -2.01
N LYS A 437 31.29 -8.65 -2.98
CA LYS A 437 31.05 -7.93 -4.25
C LYS A 437 30.37 -6.58 -4.03
N GLU A 438 29.47 -6.46 -3.07
CA GLU A 438 28.78 -5.19 -2.77
C GLU A 438 29.72 -4.18 -2.11
N VAL A 439 30.65 -4.62 -1.28
CA VAL A 439 31.77 -3.80 -0.79
C VAL A 439 32.72 -3.42 -1.93
N GLU A 440 33.07 -4.36 -2.83
CA GLU A 440 33.85 -4.07 -4.05
C GLU A 440 33.12 -3.09 -5.01
N ASN A 441 31.79 -3.17 -5.12
CA ASN A 441 31.00 -2.30 -5.99
C ASN A 441 30.74 -0.91 -5.37
N THR A 442 30.64 -0.81 -4.04
CA THR A 442 30.52 0.47 -3.33
C THR A 442 31.87 1.19 -3.21
N GLN A 443 32.99 0.45 -3.17
CA GLN A 443 34.33 0.98 -3.43
C GLN A 443 34.59 1.11 -4.95
N GLY A 444 33.85 2.02 -5.60
CA GLY A 444 33.75 2.12 -7.07
C GLY A 444 35.07 2.29 -7.84
N LEU A 445 35.75 1.19 -8.14
CA LEU A 445 36.82 1.08 -9.14
C LEU A 445 36.50 0.01 -10.19
N PRO A 446 36.84 0.24 -11.48
CA PRO A 446 36.60 -0.74 -12.54
C PRO A 446 37.57 -1.92 -12.46
N LYS A 447 37.13 -3.09 -12.96
CA LYS A 447 37.83 -4.38 -12.89
C LYS A 447 39.10 -4.44 -13.76
N GLY A 448 40.18 -3.79 -13.30
CA GLY A 448 41.55 -4.11 -13.69
C GLY A 448 42.06 -5.35 -12.94
N LYS A 449 42.95 -6.12 -13.57
CA LYS A 449 43.75 -7.15 -12.87
C LYS A 449 44.52 -6.45 -11.74
N THR A 450 44.60 -7.05 -10.56
CA THR A 450 45.28 -6.47 -9.37
C THR A 450 46.80 -6.40 -9.60
N ARG A 451 47.22 -5.39 -10.35
CA ARG A 451 48.62 -5.04 -10.61
C ARG A 451 49.17 -4.54 -9.28
N ARG A 452 50.02 -5.36 -8.65
CA ARG A 452 50.73 -5.03 -7.40
C ARG A 452 51.32 -3.62 -7.53
N ALA A 453 50.90 -2.70 -6.65
CA ALA A 453 51.33 -1.30 -6.68
C ALA A 453 52.85 -1.21 -6.83
N GLU A 454 53.31 -0.36 -7.75
CA GLU A 454 54.73 -0.28 -8.05
C GLU A 454 55.45 0.39 -6.88
N ALA A 455 56.70 -0.01 -6.61
CA ALA A 455 57.45 0.38 -5.40
C ALA A 455 57.88 1.88 -5.35
N CYS A 456 57.25 2.71 -6.19
CA CYS A 456 57.33 4.17 -6.24
C CYS A 456 56.07 4.83 -5.66
N GLU A 457 54.89 4.22 -5.78
CA GLU A 457 53.62 4.76 -5.27
C GLU A 457 53.59 4.67 -3.73
N LEU A 458 53.99 3.51 -3.20
CA LEU A 458 54.23 3.25 -1.75
C LEU A 458 55.35 4.12 -1.11
N ARG A 459 55.90 5.10 -1.82
CA ARG A 459 56.84 6.11 -1.28
C ARG A 459 56.20 7.47 -1.00
N GLN A 460 54.95 7.68 -1.41
CA GLN A 460 54.22 8.94 -1.20
C GLN A 460 53.21 8.86 -0.05
N GLU A 461 52.77 7.65 0.30
CA GLU A 461 51.97 7.41 1.49
C GLU A 461 52.81 7.52 2.76
N ASN A 462 52.28 8.14 3.81
CA ASN A 462 52.95 8.23 5.09
C ASN A 462 53.09 6.82 5.69
N SER A 463 54.33 6.30 5.75
CA SER A 463 54.64 4.96 6.29
C SER A 463 53.94 4.69 7.62
N ASP A 464 53.92 5.70 8.48
CA ASP A 464 53.44 5.59 9.84
C ASP A 464 51.90 5.55 9.90
N ALA A 465 51.21 6.13 8.91
CA ALA A 465 49.76 5.96 8.75
C ALA A 465 49.44 4.53 8.33
N VAL A 466 50.11 4.00 7.30
CA VAL A 466 49.93 2.62 6.82
C VAL A 466 50.29 1.60 7.91
N TRP A 467 51.33 1.85 8.71
CA TRP A 467 51.65 1.00 9.87
C TRP A 467 50.62 1.11 10.99
N ASN A 468 50.02 2.28 11.24
CA ASN A 468 48.96 2.46 12.23
C ASN A 468 47.65 1.78 11.79
N GLU A 469 47.28 1.87 10.51
CA GLU A 469 46.14 1.16 9.92
C GLU A 469 46.36 -0.34 9.92
N LEU A 470 47.54 -0.82 9.52
CA LEU A 470 47.90 -2.25 9.60
C LEU A 470 47.92 -2.74 11.06
N ALA A 471 48.33 -1.90 12.02
CA ALA A 471 48.28 -2.22 13.44
C ALA A 471 46.85 -2.14 14.03
N PHE A 472 45.97 -1.31 13.47
CA PHE A 472 44.53 -1.28 13.79
C PHE A 472 43.86 -2.55 13.26
N LEU A 473 43.98 -2.84 11.97
CA LEU A 473 43.45 -4.05 11.32
C LEU A 473 44.00 -5.34 11.96
N LYS A 474 45.26 -5.38 12.42
CA LYS A 474 45.80 -6.53 13.19
C LYS A 474 45.18 -6.65 14.59
N ARG A 475 44.83 -5.54 15.26
CA ARG A 475 44.12 -5.56 16.56
C ARG A 475 42.67 -5.98 16.37
N GLU A 476 42.00 -5.47 15.35
CA GLU A 476 40.62 -5.78 15.00
C GLU A 476 40.48 -7.23 14.52
N ASN A 477 41.35 -7.71 13.63
CA ASN A 477 41.37 -9.11 13.21
C ASN A 477 41.66 -10.05 14.40
N LYS A 478 42.53 -9.66 15.35
CA LYS A 478 42.73 -10.42 16.60
C LYS A 478 41.46 -10.44 17.47
N LYS A 479 40.73 -9.32 17.57
CA LYS A 479 39.44 -9.22 18.29
C LYS A 479 38.37 -10.10 17.65
N LEU A 480 38.24 -10.05 16.33
CA LEU A 480 37.35 -10.91 15.54
C LEU A 480 37.73 -12.40 15.66
N LEU A 481 39.01 -12.74 15.79
CA LEU A 481 39.45 -14.11 16.06
C LEU A 481 39.07 -14.58 17.48
N THR A 482 39.14 -13.71 18.50
CA THR A 482 38.65 -14.06 19.84
C THR A 482 37.12 -14.15 19.91
N GLU A 483 36.40 -13.27 19.22
CA GLU A 483 34.93 -13.31 19.12
C GLU A 483 34.47 -14.54 18.34
N LYS A 484 35.18 -14.91 17.26
CA LYS A 484 34.95 -16.17 16.55
C LYS A 484 35.15 -17.38 17.47
N ALA A 485 36.23 -17.42 18.26
CA ALA A 485 36.48 -18.52 19.18
C ALA A 485 35.36 -18.64 20.25
N GLN A 486 34.91 -17.51 20.80
CA GLN A 486 33.77 -17.47 21.74
C GLN A 486 32.47 -17.97 21.09
N LEU A 487 32.17 -17.58 19.85
CA LEU A 487 31.01 -18.08 19.09
C LEU A 487 31.15 -19.57 18.73
N GLU A 488 32.36 -20.08 18.52
CA GLU A 488 32.61 -21.53 18.34
C GLU A 488 32.40 -22.30 19.66
N GLU A 489 32.84 -21.77 20.80
CA GLU A 489 32.55 -22.32 22.14
C GLU A 489 31.05 -22.31 22.47
N GLU A 490 30.34 -21.21 22.21
CA GLU A 490 28.88 -21.12 22.37
C GLU A 490 28.13 -22.12 21.49
N LEU A 491 28.57 -22.31 20.24
CA LEU A 491 28.02 -23.32 19.33
C LEU A 491 28.28 -24.75 19.82
N ASP A 492 29.42 -25.04 20.43
CA ASP A 492 29.71 -26.35 21.00
C ASP A 492 28.95 -26.60 22.32
N VAL A 493 28.77 -25.59 23.18
CA VAL A 493 27.86 -25.64 24.33
C VAL A 493 26.42 -25.90 23.87
N ALA A 494 25.96 -25.25 22.81
CA ALA A 494 24.64 -25.49 22.23
C ALA A 494 24.52 -26.90 21.62
N ARG A 495 25.55 -27.42 20.95
CA ARG A 495 25.58 -28.81 20.45
C ARG A 495 25.53 -29.82 21.59
N VAL A 496 26.22 -29.57 22.70
CA VAL A 496 26.19 -30.42 23.90
C VAL A 496 24.81 -30.42 24.54
N ARG A 497 24.17 -29.25 24.74
CA ARG A 497 22.79 -29.17 25.25
C ARG A 497 21.81 -29.97 24.37
N VAL A 498 21.86 -29.75 23.06
CA VAL A 498 21.01 -30.45 22.09
C VAL A 498 21.37 -31.95 21.94
N ALA A 499 22.55 -32.39 22.40
CA ALA A 499 22.89 -33.81 22.53
C ALA A 499 22.33 -34.40 23.83
N MET A 500 22.41 -33.68 24.95
CA MET A 500 21.80 -34.05 26.23
C MET A 500 20.26 -34.14 26.11
N GLU A 501 19.62 -33.16 25.46
CA GLU A 501 18.17 -33.18 25.16
C GLU A 501 17.77 -34.40 24.32
N ARG A 502 18.62 -34.84 23.39
CA ARG A 502 18.37 -36.07 22.62
C ARG A 502 18.55 -37.32 23.47
N ALA A 503 19.53 -37.35 24.37
CA ALA A 503 19.72 -38.45 25.30
C ALA A 503 18.53 -38.57 26.26
N THR A 504 18.07 -37.47 26.88
CA THR A 504 16.87 -37.49 27.73
C THR A 504 15.61 -37.83 26.95
N ALA A 505 15.46 -37.39 25.70
CA ALA A 505 14.37 -37.81 24.83
C ALA A 505 14.44 -39.30 24.43
N GLN A 506 15.63 -39.90 24.36
CA GLN A 506 15.82 -41.34 24.16
C GLN A 506 15.51 -42.12 25.45
N GLU A 507 15.95 -41.67 26.62
CA GLU A 507 15.56 -42.24 27.91
C GLU A 507 14.05 -42.22 28.14
N LEU A 508 13.39 -41.09 27.83
CA LEU A 508 11.93 -40.97 27.93
C LEU A 508 11.20 -41.88 26.95
N ARG A 509 11.72 -42.08 25.73
CA ARG A 509 11.19 -43.07 24.77
C ARG A 509 11.38 -44.50 25.24
N LEU A 510 12.51 -44.83 25.85
CA LEU A 510 12.76 -46.15 26.44
C LEU A 510 11.80 -46.42 27.60
N ARG A 511 11.57 -45.44 28.49
CA ARG A 511 10.56 -45.55 29.57
C ARG A 511 9.14 -45.70 29.02
N LEU A 512 8.74 -44.88 28.04
CA LEU A 512 7.43 -45.03 27.39
C LEU A 512 7.26 -46.39 26.69
N HIS A 513 8.33 -46.94 26.11
CA HIS A 513 8.28 -48.27 25.49
C HIS A 513 8.24 -49.40 26.55
N GLN A 514 8.92 -49.23 27.68
CA GLN A 514 8.81 -50.12 28.84
C GLN A 514 7.39 -50.07 29.43
N GLU A 515 6.80 -48.89 29.62
CA GLU A 515 5.40 -48.74 30.06
C GLU A 515 4.41 -49.37 29.06
N GLN A 516 4.68 -49.29 27.75
CA GLN A 516 3.88 -49.97 26.72
C GLN A 516 4.00 -51.50 26.81
N GLN A 517 5.20 -52.04 27.01
CA GLN A 517 5.42 -53.48 27.20
C GLN A 517 4.82 -53.99 28.52
N GLU A 518 4.93 -53.23 29.61
CA GLU A 518 4.29 -53.55 30.90
C GLU A 518 2.75 -53.52 30.82
N LEU A 519 2.18 -52.64 29.99
CA LEU A 519 0.74 -52.63 29.70
C LEU A 519 0.32 -53.83 28.84
N GLN A 520 1.07 -54.16 27.79
CA GLN A 520 0.83 -55.36 26.97
C GLN A 520 0.85 -56.63 27.81
N LEU A 521 1.89 -56.82 28.63
CA LEU A 521 1.98 -57.94 29.58
C LEU A 521 0.88 -57.92 30.66
N SER A 522 0.29 -56.76 30.98
CA SER A 522 -0.82 -56.66 31.93
C SER A 522 -2.18 -57.08 31.35
N ASP A 523 -2.30 -57.00 30.02
CA ASP A 523 -3.50 -57.34 29.25
C ASP A 523 -3.41 -58.78 28.68
N ASP A 524 -2.22 -59.27 28.31
CA ASP A 524 -1.98 -60.69 27.97
C ASP A 524 -2.27 -61.64 29.16
N ASP A 525 -2.04 -61.18 30.39
CA ASP A 525 -2.48 -61.81 31.66
C ASP A 525 -4.04 -61.82 31.82
N GLY A 526 -4.80 -61.65 30.72
CA GLY A 526 -6.26 -61.48 30.68
C GLY A 526 -7.04 -62.63 30.03
N ASP A 527 -6.53 -63.23 28.94
CA ASP A 527 -7.33 -64.01 27.97
C ASP A 527 -6.76 -65.42 27.63
N GLU A 528 -6.14 -66.13 28.59
CA GLU A 528 -5.94 -67.59 28.50
C GLU A 528 -6.54 -68.34 29.71
N ASP A 529 -7.84 -68.67 29.64
CA ASP A 529 -8.49 -69.66 30.51
C ASP A 529 -9.34 -70.59 29.63
N GLY A 530 -8.66 -71.58 29.01
CA GLY A 530 -9.02 -72.07 27.67
C GLY A 530 -9.14 -73.59 27.43
N ASP A 531 -8.59 -74.49 28.26
CA ASP A 531 -9.15 -75.85 28.44
C ASP A 531 -8.58 -76.66 29.64
N ARG A 532 -9.42 -77.54 30.19
CA ARG A 532 -9.10 -78.76 31.00
C ARG A 532 -8.34 -78.66 32.35
N VAL A 533 -9.13 -78.39 33.39
CA VAL A 533 -9.23 -79.17 34.66
C VAL A 533 -7.95 -79.45 35.48
N SER A 534 -7.80 -78.74 36.60
CA SER A 534 -7.48 -79.39 37.90
C SER A 534 -8.07 -78.61 39.09
N SER A 535 -8.24 -79.28 40.24
CA SER A 535 -9.26 -78.99 41.25
C SER A 535 -8.93 -77.93 42.33
N THR A 536 -9.88 -76.98 42.53
CA THR A 536 -10.27 -76.33 43.82
C THR A 536 -9.23 -75.43 44.58
N PRO A 537 -9.62 -74.56 45.56
CA PRO A 537 -9.39 -73.12 45.33
C PRO A 537 -8.75 -72.31 46.48
N LEU A 538 -7.73 -71.49 46.17
CA LEU A 538 -7.10 -70.47 47.04
C LEU A 538 -6.50 -69.35 46.16
N ARG A 539 -6.58 -68.03 46.41
CA ARG A 539 -7.26 -67.20 47.43
C ARG A 539 -7.76 -65.88 46.80
N PRO A 540 -8.72 -65.14 47.41
CA PRO A 540 -9.08 -63.77 47.01
C PRO A 540 -7.93 -62.75 47.03
N VAL A 541 -6.85 -63.06 47.76
CA VAL A 541 -5.66 -62.19 47.93
C VAL A 541 -5.06 -61.75 46.59
N HIS A 542 -4.96 -62.64 45.59
CA HIS A 542 -4.37 -62.27 44.30
C HIS A 542 -5.24 -61.28 43.51
N ARG A 543 -6.57 -61.36 43.62
CA ARG A 543 -7.49 -60.40 43.01
C ARG A 543 -7.37 -59.02 43.65
N LEU A 544 -7.29 -58.97 44.99
CA LEU A 544 -6.99 -57.74 45.75
C LEU A 544 -5.60 -57.19 45.44
N HIS A 545 -4.60 -58.03 45.22
CA HIS A 545 -3.25 -57.58 44.88
C HIS A 545 -3.19 -57.01 43.45
N ARG A 546 -3.90 -57.61 42.47
CA ARG A 546 -4.02 -57.05 41.10
C ARG A 546 -4.81 -55.74 41.11
N SER A 547 -5.85 -55.59 41.95
CA SER A 547 -6.55 -54.31 42.09
C SER A 547 -5.72 -53.25 42.82
N VAL A 548 -4.99 -53.59 43.89
CA VAL A 548 -4.10 -52.65 44.59
C VAL A 548 -2.98 -52.16 43.67
N ARG A 549 -2.31 -53.05 42.93
CA ARG A 549 -1.30 -52.63 41.93
C ARG A 549 -1.89 -51.74 40.82
N LYS A 550 -3.13 -51.98 40.39
CA LYS A 550 -3.83 -51.13 39.41
C LYS A 550 -4.22 -49.78 40.01
N ILE A 551 -4.60 -49.73 41.29
CA ILE A 551 -4.81 -48.48 42.05
C ILE A 551 -3.50 -47.71 42.17
N GLU A 552 -2.40 -48.32 42.63
CA GLU A 552 -1.07 -47.69 42.70
C GLU A 552 -0.60 -47.13 41.35
N MET A 553 -0.86 -47.85 40.24
CA MET A 553 -0.54 -47.36 38.89
C MET A 553 -1.39 -46.13 38.53
N LEU A 554 -2.68 -46.15 38.87
CA LEU A 554 -3.58 -45.02 38.64
C LEU A 554 -3.24 -43.82 39.54
N GLU A 555 -2.84 -44.05 40.80
CA GLU A 555 -2.33 -43.02 41.72
C GLU A 555 -1.05 -42.38 41.19
N ARG A 556 -0.09 -43.17 40.67
CA ARG A 556 1.12 -42.63 40.03
C ARG A 556 0.79 -41.79 38.79
N LYS A 557 -0.16 -42.24 37.96
CA LYS A 557 -0.63 -41.50 36.78
C LYS A 557 -1.41 -40.23 37.16
N MET A 558 -2.24 -40.28 38.19
CA MET A 558 -2.93 -39.13 38.79
C MET A 558 -1.93 -38.11 39.33
N MET A 559 -0.99 -38.53 40.19
CA MET A 559 0.10 -37.70 40.73
C MET A 559 1.05 -37.15 39.65
N HIS A 560 1.06 -37.72 38.43
CA HIS A 560 1.75 -37.15 37.28
C HIS A 560 0.91 -36.05 36.62
N LEU A 561 -0.35 -36.33 36.30
CA LEU A 561 -1.29 -35.37 35.73
C LEU A 561 -1.57 -34.18 36.66
N GLU A 562 -1.54 -34.37 37.99
CA GLU A 562 -1.60 -33.29 38.99
C GLU A 562 -0.36 -32.39 38.91
N LYS A 563 0.84 -32.96 38.74
CA LYS A 563 2.08 -32.19 38.56
C LYS A 563 2.12 -31.48 37.21
N GLU A 564 1.55 -32.06 36.16
CA GLU A 564 1.42 -31.40 34.86
C GLU A 564 0.37 -30.29 34.88
N THR A 565 -0.79 -30.51 35.51
CA THR A 565 -1.82 -29.47 35.66
C THR A 565 -1.39 -28.33 36.59
N LEU A 566 -0.59 -28.59 37.62
CA LEU A 566 0.05 -27.55 38.42
C LEU A 566 1.05 -26.72 37.59
N LYS A 567 1.95 -27.37 36.83
CA LYS A 567 2.85 -26.65 35.91
C LYS A 567 2.11 -25.83 34.86
N LEU A 568 1.04 -26.38 34.28
CA LEU A 568 0.19 -25.66 33.33
C LEU A 568 -0.59 -24.51 33.98
N GLN A 569 -0.82 -24.54 35.30
CA GLN A 569 -1.35 -23.39 36.05
C GLN A 569 -0.25 -22.34 36.31
N GLU A 570 0.97 -22.76 36.65
CA GLU A 570 2.14 -21.87 36.81
C GLU A 570 2.48 -21.17 35.48
N ASP A 571 2.63 -21.91 34.38
CA ASP A 571 2.86 -21.38 33.03
C ASP A 571 1.73 -20.43 32.60
N LYS A 572 0.47 -20.78 32.89
CA LYS A 572 -0.69 -19.93 32.63
C LYS A 572 -0.64 -18.64 33.46
N GLN A 573 -0.20 -18.69 34.71
CA GLN A 573 -0.04 -17.49 35.54
C GLN A 573 1.07 -16.59 34.99
N VAL A 574 2.25 -17.15 34.69
CA VAL A 574 3.36 -16.42 34.07
C VAL A 574 2.94 -15.78 32.74
N LEU A 575 2.15 -16.48 31.92
CA LEU A 575 1.59 -15.93 30.68
C LEU A 575 0.52 -14.85 30.93
N GLN A 576 -0.26 -14.92 32.01
CA GLN A 576 -1.19 -13.87 32.42
C GLN A 576 -0.46 -12.63 32.91
N ASP A 577 0.58 -12.80 33.73
CA ASP A 577 1.43 -11.73 34.26
C ASP A 577 2.17 -11.02 33.12
N ALA A 578 2.77 -11.77 32.19
CA ALA A 578 3.38 -11.23 30.96
C ALA A 578 2.36 -10.50 30.07
N ASN A 579 1.12 -11.01 29.94
CA ASN A 579 0.05 -10.29 29.26
C ASN A 579 -0.42 -9.03 30.00
N SER A 580 -0.25 -8.95 31.33
CA SER A 580 -0.53 -7.74 32.10
C SER A 580 0.54 -6.67 31.86
N LEU A 581 1.82 -7.06 31.84
CA LEU A 581 2.96 -6.20 31.53
C LEU A 581 2.88 -5.65 30.10
N LEU A 582 2.62 -6.49 29.11
CA LEU A 582 2.41 -6.07 27.71
C LEU A 582 1.20 -5.14 27.55
N ARG A 583 0.20 -5.20 28.45
CA ARG A 583 -0.93 -4.25 28.47
C ARG A 583 -0.53 -2.92 29.11
N SER A 584 0.27 -2.90 30.17
CA SER A 584 0.78 -1.64 30.73
C SER A 584 1.76 -0.97 29.78
N GLU A 585 2.71 -1.69 29.18
CA GLU A 585 3.62 -1.15 28.16
C GLU A 585 2.85 -0.58 26.97
N ARG A 586 1.81 -1.29 26.48
CA ARG A 586 0.94 -0.77 25.42
C ARG A 586 0.19 0.50 25.86
N ALA A 587 -0.29 0.58 27.09
CA ALA A 587 -0.97 1.75 27.61
C ALA A 587 -0.01 2.95 27.75
N GLU A 588 1.22 2.72 28.23
CA GLU A 588 2.27 3.73 28.32
C GLU A 588 2.70 4.24 26.94
N VAL A 589 2.91 3.36 25.96
CA VAL A 589 3.18 3.74 24.57
C VAL A 589 2.01 4.50 23.96
N GLN A 590 0.77 4.11 24.24
CA GLN A 590 -0.42 4.81 23.76
C GLN A 590 -0.57 6.21 24.40
N ALA A 591 -0.26 6.36 25.69
CA ALA A 591 -0.22 7.65 26.37
C ALA A 591 0.94 8.54 25.88
N ALA A 592 2.11 7.95 25.60
CA ALA A 592 3.25 8.66 25.01
C ALA A 592 2.95 9.14 23.58
N LEU A 593 2.24 8.35 22.77
CA LEU A 593 1.75 8.75 21.45
C LEU A 593 0.72 9.88 21.54
N GLN A 594 -0.24 9.81 22.48
CA GLN A 594 -1.18 10.91 22.72
C GLN A 594 -0.46 12.19 23.15
N GLN A 595 0.53 12.10 24.05
CA GLN A 595 1.34 13.24 24.48
C GLN A 595 2.22 13.80 23.34
N ALA A 596 2.73 12.94 22.45
CA ALA A 596 3.46 13.36 21.25
C ALA A 596 2.54 14.10 20.27
N HIS A 597 1.32 13.59 20.03
CA HIS A 597 0.34 14.23 19.15
C HIS A 597 -0.08 15.61 19.66
N VAL A 598 -0.40 15.75 20.96
CA VAL A 598 -0.73 17.04 21.57
C VAL A 598 0.46 18.03 21.51
N ARG A 599 1.72 17.56 21.56
CA ARG A 599 2.90 18.40 21.32
C ARG A 599 2.99 18.84 19.86
N GLU A 600 2.75 17.94 18.91
CA GLU A 600 2.76 18.21 17.47
C GLU A 600 1.67 19.24 17.11
N GLU A 601 0.43 19.04 17.55
CA GLU A 601 -0.69 19.99 17.43
C GLU A 601 -0.32 21.36 18.02
N ALA A 602 0.26 21.40 19.23
CA ALA A 602 0.69 22.64 19.86
C ALA A 602 1.83 23.34 19.10
N THR A 603 2.73 22.61 18.43
CA THR A 603 3.73 23.21 17.53
C THR A 603 3.11 23.70 16.22
N GLN A 604 2.19 22.94 15.62
CA GLN A 604 1.51 23.35 14.39
C GLN A 604 0.62 24.57 14.61
N ALA A 605 -0.05 24.67 15.76
CA ALA A 605 -0.81 25.85 16.16
C ALA A 605 0.08 27.11 16.28
N ARG A 606 1.30 26.98 16.81
CA ARG A 606 2.28 28.08 16.86
C ARG A 606 2.74 28.50 15.46
N VAL A 607 3.13 27.54 14.61
CA VAL A 607 3.53 27.80 13.22
C VAL A 607 2.40 28.44 12.42
N ASN A 608 1.16 28.00 12.62
CA ASN A 608 -0.03 28.61 11.99
C ASN A 608 -0.26 30.04 12.50
N ALA A 609 -0.08 30.31 13.78
CA ALA A 609 -0.20 31.66 14.34
C ALA A 609 0.90 32.60 13.82
N GLU A 610 2.14 32.13 13.68
CA GLU A 610 3.25 32.88 13.07
C GLU A 610 3.01 33.14 11.58
N ARG A 611 2.55 32.13 10.82
CA ARG A 611 2.13 32.30 9.43
C ARG A 611 1.04 33.36 9.29
N ASN A 612 0.03 33.35 10.15
CA ASN A 612 -1.08 34.31 10.10
C ASN A 612 -0.63 35.74 10.44
N ARG A 613 0.34 35.91 11.36
CA ARG A 613 0.99 37.21 11.61
C ARG A 613 1.71 37.71 10.35
N LEU A 614 2.56 36.87 9.75
CA LEU A 614 3.29 37.22 8.53
C LEU A 614 2.37 37.55 7.34
N ILE A 615 1.22 36.89 7.22
CA ILE A 615 0.20 37.24 6.21
C ILE A 615 -0.39 38.63 6.49
N SER A 616 -0.72 38.95 7.74
CA SER A 616 -1.21 40.27 8.15
C SER A 616 -0.15 41.37 7.91
N ASP A 617 1.11 41.10 8.22
CA ASP A 617 2.23 42.02 7.96
C ASP A 617 2.43 42.27 6.46
N VAL A 618 2.34 41.22 5.63
CA VAL A 618 2.40 41.34 4.16
C VAL A 618 1.21 42.16 3.62
N GLN A 619 -0.01 41.94 4.13
CA GLN A 619 -1.18 42.72 3.75
C GLN A 619 -1.05 44.20 4.16
N ALA A 620 -0.51 44.48 5.36
CA ALA A 620 -0.23 45.83 5.81
C ALA A 620 0.83 46.54 4.93
N LEU A 621 1.90 45.82 4.55
CA LEU A 621 2.93 46.32 3.63
C LEU A 621 2.38 46.54 2.20
N GLN A 622 1.51 45.66 1.70
CA GLN A 622 0.79 45.87 0.43
C GLN A 622 -0.10 47.11 0.49
N ALA A 623 -0.84 47.32 1.58
CA ALA A 623 -1.67 48.52 1.77
C ALA A 623 -0.82 49.80 1.89
N GLN A 624 0.39 49.74 2.45
CA GLN A 624 1.36 50.85 2.43
C GLN A 624 1.91 51.09 1.02
N LEU A 625 2.25 50.03 0.27
CA LEU A 625 2.72 50.13 -1.11
C LEU A 625 1.66 50.79 -1.99
N GLU A 626 0.40 50.38 -1.90
CA GLU A 626 -0.70 50.99 -2.65
C GLU A 626 -0.96 52.45 -2.28
N LYS A 627 -0.83 52.82 -0.99
CA LYS A 627 -0.85 54.24 -0.59
C LYS A 627 0.30 55.02 -1.21
N SER A 628 1.52 54.45 -1.27
CA SER A 628 2.67 55.09 -1.90
C SER A 628 2.50 55.23 -3.43
N ARG A 629 1.94 54.21 -4.09
CA ARG A 629 1.60 54.24 -5.53
C ARG A 629 0.57 55.31 -5.85
N ARG A 630 -0.48 55.44 -5.03
CA ARG A 630 -1.51 56.49 -5.17
C ARG A 630 -0.94 57.90 -4.95
N ALA A 631 -0.01 58.05 -4.00
CA ALA A 631 0.72 59.31 -3.84
C ALA A 631 1.63 59.61 -5.04
N GLU A 632 2.29 58.58 -5.61
CA GLU A 632 3.12 58.75 -6.80
C GLU A 632 2.29 59.12 -8.03
N THR A 633 1.16 58.44 -8.30
CA THR A 633 0.28 58.79 -9.43
C THR A 633 -0.32 60.18 -9.27
N ALA A 634 -0.70 60.59 -8.06
CA ALA A 634 -1.12 61.98 -7.78
C ALA A 634 0.00 62.99 -8.07
N SER A 635 1.26 62.69 -7.70
CA SER A 635 2.41 63.55 -8.02
C SER A 635 2.69 63.64 -9.52
N ARG A 636 2.55 62.52 -10.25
CA ARG A 636 2.68 62.45 -11.71
C ARG A 636 1.57 63.25 -12.39
N ALA A 637 0.33 63.20 -11.89
CA ALA A 637 -0.80 64.00 -12.38
C ALA A 637 -0.59 65.51 -12.14
N ALA A 638 -0.05 65.90 -10.97
CA ALA A 638 0.32 67.29 -10.68
C ALA A 638 1.42 67.79 -11.64
N LEU A 639 2.46 66.99 -11.89
CA LEU A 639 3.50 67.30 -12.88
C LEU A 639 2.95 67.41 -14.31
N LEU A 640 1.93 66.64 -14.67
CA LEU A 640 1.25 66.75 -15.96
C LEU A 640 0.43 68.06 -16.07
N ARG A 641 -0.28 68.48 -15.01
CA ARG A 641 -0.95 69.80 -14.96
C ARG A 641 0.06 70.94 -15.12
N ILE A 642 1.14 70.94 -14.35
CA ILE A 642 2.22 71.95 -14.47
C ILE A 642 2.81 71.94 -15.90
N ARG A 643 2.94 70.77 -16.54
CA ARG A 643 3.40 70.67 -17.93
C ARG A 643 2.40 71.24 -18.94
N GLN A 644 1.10 71.08 -18.71
CA GLN A 644 0.01 71.65 -19.51
C GLN A 644 -0.07 73.17 -19.34
N GLU A 645 -0.05 73.67 -18.10
CA GLU A 645 -0.02 75.11 -17.75
C GLU A 645 1.18 75.80 -18.39
N MET A 646 2.39 75.25 -18.23
CA MET A 646 3.58 75.73 -18.93
C MET A 646 3.48 75.59 -20.46
N GLY A 647 2.63 74.70 -20.96
CA GLY A 647 2.25 74.60 -22.39
C GLY A 647 1.40 75.78 -22.84
N VAL A 648 0.36 76.13 -22.08
CA VAL A 648 -0.51 77.29 -22.32
C VAL A 648 0.32 78.59 -22.29
N VAL A 649 1.13 78.81 -21.25
CA VAL A 649 1.99 80.01 -21.13
C VAL A 649 2.99 80.13 -22.29
N ARG A 650 3.50 78.99 -22.83
CA ARG A 650 4.31 78.99 -24.05
C ARG A 650 3.49 79.37 -25.29
N ALA A 651 2.27 78.84 -25.43
CA ALA A 651 1.37 79.16 -26.53
C ALA A 651 0.93 80.64 -26.51
N GLU A 652 0.63 81.20 -25.35
CA GLU A 652 0.31 82.63 -25.16
C GLU A 652 1.51 83.51 -25.57
N ARG A 653 2.70 83.23 -25.02
CA ARG A 653 3.94 83.92 -25.39
C ARG A 653 4.18 83.88 -26.90
N ASP A 654 3.99 82.73 -27.53
CA ASP A 654 4.22 82.55 -28.96
C ASP A 654 3.09 83.14 -29.83
N PHE A 655 1.86 83.24 -29.30
CA PHE A 655 0.77 84.04 -29.87
C PHE A 655 1.09 85.54 -29.84
N HIS A 656 1.57 86.08 -28.71
CA HIS A 656 2.05 87.47 -28.63
C HIS A 656 3.25 87.74 -29.58
N ARG A 657 4.17 86.78 -29.71
CA ARG A 657 5.30 86.82 -30.65
C ARG A 657 4.86 86.77 -32.13
N ASN A 658 3.76 86.09 -32.43
CA ASN A 658 3.17 86.08 -33.78
C ASN A 658 2.33 87.34 -34.05
N LYS A 659 1.65 87.88 -33.03
CA LYS A 659 0.89 89.15 -33.14
C LYS A 659 1.82 90.32 -33.45
N THR A 660 3.02 90.35 -32.88
CA THR A 660 4.10 91.31 -33.22
C THR A 660 4.77 91.08 -34.59
N ARG A 661 4.47 89.98 -35.29
CA ARG A 661 5.04 89.64 -36.62
C ARG A 661 4.09 89.83 -37.80
N ARG A 662 2.83 90.22 -37.60
CA ARG A 662 1.85 90.44 -38.69
C ARG A 662 1.61 91.93 -38.98
N GLY A 663 2.69 92.65 -39.28
CA GLY A 663 2.65 94.02 -39.81
C GLY A 663 3.82 94.30 -40.75
N HIS A 664 3.52 94.84 -41.93
CA HIS A 664 4.44 95.20 -43.03
C HIS A 664 5.04 94.02 -43.85
N GLY A 665 5.30 94.29 -45.14
CA GLY A 665 6.11 93.42 -46.02
C GLY A 665 5.40 92.94 -47.29
N ARG A 666 5.51 93.69 -48.40
CA ARG A 666 5.18 93.19 -49.75
C ARG A 666 6.30 92.25 -50.25
N GLY A 667 5.87 91.14 -50.87
CA GLY A 667 6.49 90.33 -51.93
C GLY A 667 8.00 90.34 -52.23
N THR A 668 8.51 89.17 -52.65
CA THR A 668 9.25 88.97 -53.91
C THR A 668 9.30 87.47 -54.26
N ARG A 669 9.47 87.14 -55.55
CA ARG A 669 9.40 85.81 -56.15
C ARG A 669 10.81 85.32 -56.53
N VAL A 670 11.29 84.25 -55.89
CA VAL A 670 12.44 83.45 -56.39
C VAL A 670 12.09 81.97 -56.24
N VAL A 671 12.53 81.16 -57.20
CA VAL A 671 12.28 79.70 -57.28
C VAL A 671 13.59 78.95 -57.04
N THR A 672 13.52 77.82 -56.34
CA THR A 672 14.47 76.72 -56.55
C THR A 672 13.71 75.41 -56.39
N GLN A 673 13.85 74.49 -57.34
CA GLN A 673 12.96 73.32 -57.47
C GLN A 673 13.72 72.12 -58.05
N THR A 674 13.80 71.04 -57.27
CA THR A 674 14.16 69.68 -57.71
C THR A 674 13.27 68.71 -56.95
N PHE A 675 12.23 68.13 -57.58
CA PHE A 675 12.22 66.81 -58.24
C PHE A 675 12.61 65.67 -57.26
N SER A 676 11.81 64.60 -57.03
CA SER A 676 10.66 64.01 -57.76
C SER A 676 9.49 63.66 -56.78
N VAL A 677 8.19 63.87 -57.06
CA VAL A 677 7.28 63.18 -58.02
C VAL A 677 6.93 61.75 -57.59
N LYS A 678 5.66 61.30 -57.39
CA LYS A 678 4.31 61.94 -57.44
C LYS A 678 3.30 61.18 -56.52
N PRO A 679 2.06 61.69 -56.25
CA PRO A 679 1.23 61.27 -55.09
C PRO A 679 -0.10 60.56 -55.42
N ARG A 680 -0.83 60.09 -54.38
CA ARG A 680 -2.32 60.12 -54.29
C ARG A 680 -2.87 59.85 -52.86
N THR A 681 -3.86 60.67 -52.44
CA THR A 681 -5.09 60.42 -51.62
C THR A 681 -5.14 59.31 -50.53
N ARG A 682 -5.85 59.42 -49.39
CA ARG A 682 -6.97 60.32 -48.95
C ARG A 682 -7.12 60.33 -47.39
N SER A 683 -7.99 61.21 -46.86
CA SER A 683 -8.44 61.36 -45.44
C SER A 683 -9.43 60.23 -44.99
N PRO A 684 -10.11 60.24 -43.80
CA PRO A 684 -10.15 61.22 -42.68
C PRO A 684 -10.26 60.71 -41.20
N ALA A 685 -10.04 61.62 -40.21
CA ALA A 685 -10.76 61.80 -38.91
C ALA A 685 -10.92 60.61 -37.89
N LYS A 686 -11.30 60.77 -36.61
CA LYS A 686 -11.59 61.93 -35.72
C LYS A 686 -11.29 61.56 -34.24
N ASP A 687 -11.50 62.50 -33.31
CA ASP A 687 -11.49 62.40 -31.83
C ASP A 687 -12.61 61.45 -31.28
N GLU A 688 -12.81 61.14 -29.99
CA GLU A 688 -13.14 62.03 -28.84
C GLU A 688 -13.44 61.16 -27.55
N TRP A 689 -13.25 61.67 -26.30
CA TRP A 689 -13.84 61.17 -24.99
C TRP A 689 -13.50 59.72 -24.49
N GLU A 690 -13.70 59.28 -23.23
CA GLU A 690 -13.60 59.88 -21.85
C GLU A 690 -13.39 58.73 -20.80
N ASP A 691 -13.59 58.98 -19.50
CA ASP A 691 -13.34 58.07 -18.35
C ASP A 691 -14.19 56.78 -18.34
N MET A 692 -13.64 55.71 -17.72
CA MET A 692 -14.37 54.90 -16.73
C MET A 692 -13.46 54.08 -15.80
N SER A 693 -13.82 54.05 -14.53
CA SER A 693 -13.43 53.13 -13.45
C SER A 693 -14.66 53.01 -12.53
N PRO A 694 -14.84 51.97 -11.67
CA PRO A 694 -13.79 51.14 -11.07
C PRO A 694 -14.13 49.63 -10.85
N ASP A 695 -13.25 48.97 -10.08
CA ASP A 695 -13.49 47.89 -9.10
C ASP A 695 -13.65 46.39 -9.46
N SER A 696 -13.18 45.60 -8.48
CA SER A 696 -13.37 44.17 -8.14
C SER A 696 -12.81 43.04 -9.02
N ASP A 697 -12.03 42.19 -8.32
CA ASP A 697 -12.06 40.72 -8.24
C ASP A 697 -12.36 39.90 -9.53
N GLY A 698 -11.58 38.89 -9.90
CA GLY A 698 -10.48 38.18 -9.24
C GLY A 698 -10.22 36.86 -9.99
N GLY A 699 -9.41 35.95 -9.46
CA GLY A 699 -9.20 34.63 -10.12
C GLY A 699 -7.85 34.45 -10.79
N ASP A 700 -6.80 34.48 -9.98
CA ASP A 700 -5.80 33.42 -9.85
C ASP A 700 -5.81 32.22 -10.84
N PHE A 701 -4.59 31.89 -11.28
CA PHE A 701 -4.09 30.66 -11.95
C PHE A 701 -4.42 30.36 -13.43
N PRO A 702 -3.40 30.00 -14.24
CA PRO A 702 -3.57 29.43 -15.58
C PRO A 702 -3.74 27.91 -15.52
N ASP A 703 -4.32 27.32 -16.58
CA ASP A 703 -4.19 25.89 -16.85
C ASP A 703 -3.34 25.62 -18.10
N SER A 704 -2.74 24.43 -18.11
CA SER A 704 -2.09 23.77 -19.24
C SER A 704 -3.20 23.22 -20.17
N LEU A 705 -2.99 22.82 -21.43
CA LEU A 705 -2.15 21.69 -21.83
C LEU A 705 -1.83 21.72 -23.34
N GLU A 706 -0.72 21.07 -23.67
CA GLU A 706 -0.48 20.25 -24.85
C GLU A 706 -1.01 20.66 -26.25
N SER A 707 -0.07 20.78 -27.20
CA SER A 707 0.01 19.68 -28.18
C SER A 707 1.37 19.51 -28.86
N ARG A 708 1.58 18.28 -29.32
CA ARG A 708 2.80 17.68 -29.87
C ARG A 708 2.56 17.48 -31.37
N ARG A 709 3.47 17.82 -32.30
CA ARG A 709 4.47 16.86 -32.84
C ARG A 709 5.35 17.47 -33.95
N VAL A 710 6.62 17.05 -33.96
CA VAL A 710 7.48 16.72 -35.13
C VAL A 710 7.80 17.82 -36.16
N ALA A 711 9.04 18.32 -36.08
CA ALA A 711 9.98 18.32 -37.21
C ALA A 711 11.45 18.38 -36.71
N ARG A 712 12.39 17.86 -37.50
CA ARG A 712 13.86 17.96 -37.42
C ARG A 712 14.32 18.30 -38.87
N PRO A 713 15.54 18.82 -39.17
CA PRO A 713 16.72 18.96 -38.31
C PRO A 713 17.52 20.29 -38.52
N LEU A 714 18.80 20.28 -38.10
CA LEU A 714 19.96 21.08 -38.57
C LEU A 714 20.50 22.25 -37.71
N CYS A 715 21.79 22.06 -37.35
CA CYS A 715 22.91 23.01 -37.39
C CYS A 715 22.84 24.42 -36.73
N SER A 716 23.61 24.52 -35.63
CA SER A 716 24.84 25.34 -35.53
C SER A 716 24.76 26.88 -35.46
N THR A 717 25.64 27.44 -34.60
CA THR A 717 26.20 28.82 -34.63
C THR A 717 25.22 30.00 -34.41
N ALA A 718 25.57 31.13 -33.77
CA ALA A 718 26.78 31.52 -33.02
C ALA A 718 26.49 32.71 -32.07
N HIS A 719 27.48 33.05 -31.21
CA HIS A 719 27.60 34.26 -30.36
C HIS A 719 26.59 34.41 -29.20
N ALA A 720 26.92 34.66 -27.93
CA ALA A 720 28.11 35.16 -27.20
C ALA A 720 28.24 36.68 -26.97
N LYS A 721 27.90 37.10 -25.74
CA LYS A 721 28.47 38.15 -24.85
C LYS A 721 27.76 37.97 -23.49
N ALA A 722 28.43 37.61 -22.38
CA ALA A 722 29.37 38.41 -21.57
C ALA A 722 28.69 39.67 -20.98
N CYS A 723 28.71 39.98 -19.68
CA CYS A 723 29.57 39.52 -18.55
C CYS A 723 28.70 38.92 -17.39
N THR A 724 29.16 38.49 -16.21
CA THR A 724 30.35 38.79 -15.37
C THR A 724 30.88 37.57 -14.61
N ALA A 725 32.15 37.62 -14.19
CA ALA A 725 32.80 36.55 -13.43
C ALA A 725 33.02 36.88 -11.94
N LEU A 726 32.95 35.81 -11.12
CA LEU A 726 33.64 35.51 -9.85
C LEU A 726 34.70 36.51 -9.34
N PRO A 727 34.84 36.70 -8.00
CA PRO A 727 35.86 35.86 -7.32
C PRO A 727 35.64 35.47 -5.84
N ARG A 728 36.00 34.21 -5.53
CA ARG A 728 36.76 33.71 -4.35
C ARG A 728 36.21 33.77 -2.90
N ARG A 729 36.75 32.82 -2.11
CA ARG A 729 37.00 32.84 -0.63
C ARG A 729 35.75 32.71 0.28
N THR A 730 35.81 32.23 1.53
CA THR A 730 36.93 31.65 2.34
C THR A 730 36.40 30.54 3.28
N LYS A 731 37.26 29.61 3.73
CA LYS A 731 37.09 28.93 5.03
C LYS A 731 37.93 29.65 6.08
N LEU A 732 37.38 29.96 7.26
CA LEU A 732 38.04 29.80 8.58
C LEU A 732 37.10 30.24 9.73
N ARG A 733 37.25 29.57 10.91
CA ARG A 733 36.91 30.05 12.27
C ARG A 733 35.41 30.33 12.58
N ASP A 734 34.95 30.32 13.84
CA ASP A 734 35.64 30.16 15.14
C ASP A 734 34.81 29.33 16.16
N SER A 735 35.40 29.05 17.34
CA SER A 735 34.75 28.60 18.59
C SER A 735 35.20 29.57 19.72
N PRO A 736 34.77 29.49 21.02
CA PRO A 736 33.85 28.57 21.72
C PRO A 736 32.86 29.27 22.72
N ALA A 737 32.08 28.50 23.50
CA ALA A 737 31.58 28.73 24.89
C ALA A 737 30.52 27.66 25.22
N VAL A 738 30.39 26.95 26.36
CA VAL A 738 30.83 27.06 27.78
C VAL A 738 29.84 27.78 28.73
N ALA A 739 28.84 27.02 29.22
CA ALA A 739 28.20 27.04 30.55
C ALA A 739 27.30 25.77 30.61
N GLY A 740 27.34 24.88 31.62
CA GLY A 740 26.76 25.02 32.96
C GLY A 740 25.37 24.32 33.01
N ALA A 741 24.91 23.67 34.09
CA ALA A 741 25.52 23.28 35.36
C ALA A 741 24.63 22.21 36.08
N HIS A 742 25.20 21.53 37.10
CA HIS A 742 24.56 20.60 38.05
C HIS A 742 23.92 19.29 37.50
N SER A 743 23.99 18.09 38.11
CA SER A 743 24.38 17.55 39.44
C SER A 743 23.24 17.22 40.42
N THR A 744 22.80 15.97 40.40
CA THR A 744 22.44 15.14 41.58
C THR A 744 22.86 13.69 41.26
N VAL A 745 23.87 13.08 41.91
CA VAL A 745 24.06 12.75 43.35
C VAL A 745 23.27 11.51 43.77
N LEU A 746 24.00 10.40 43.91
CA LEU A 746 23.92 9.55 45.10
C LEU A 746 25.35 9.30 45.64
N GLN A 747 25.47 9.46 46.96
CA GLN A 747 26.59 9.07 47.82
C GLN A 747 26.63 7.52 47.96
N GLN A 748 27.59 6.81 48.58
CA GLN A 748 28.83 7.09 49.34
C GLN A 748 29.76 5.83 49.11
N GLU A 749 30.98 5.61 49.63
CA GLU A 749 31.69 6.14 50.82
C GLU A 749 33.23 5.88 50.77
N ALA A 750 33.95 6.47 51.75
CA ALA A 750 35.21 6.04 52.37
C ALA A 750 36.36 5.39 51.56
N ALA A 751 37.50 6.07 51.55
CA ALA A 751 38.81 5.42 51.41
C ALA A 751 39.25 4.70 52.70
N LEU A 752 40.22 3.77 52.64
CA LEU A 752 41.34 3.75 53.62
C LEU A 752 42.52 2.79 53.29
N ARG A 753 43.70 3.22 53.74
CA ARG A 753 45.03 2.59 53.79
C ARG A 753 45.09 1.09 54.16
N LYS A 754 45.91 0.31 53.43
CA LYS A 754 47.00 -0.64 53.88
C LYS A 754 47.54 -1.36 52.62
N ARG A 755 48.83 -1.62 52.36
CA ARG A 755 50.09 -1.78 53.13
C ARG A 755 50.30 -3.14 53.83
N ARG A 756 50.80 -4.12 53.06
CA ARG A 756 51.66 -5.28 53.42
C ARG A 756 52.42 -5.66 52.11
N ARG A 757 53.74 -5.98 52.07
CA ARG A 757 54.55 -7.03 52.75
C ARG A 757 54.01 -8.44 52.43
N SER A 758 54.78 -9.47 52.08
CA SER A 758 56.22 -9.71 51.84
C SER A 758 56.30 -11.06 51.05
N VAL A 759 57.37 -11.61 50.46
CA VAL A 759 58.67 -12.04 51.02
C VAL A 759 59.66 -12.35 49.87
N TYR A 760 60.94 -12.17 50.16
CA TYR A 760 62.15 -12.50 49.40
C TYR A 760 62.27 -13.94 48.84
N VAL A 761 63.09 -14.08 47.80
CA VAL A 761 64.28 -14.94 47.85
C VAL A 761 65.50 -14.10 47.42
N VAL A 762 66.63 -14.22 48.11
CA VAL A 762 67.87 -13.46 47.83
C VAL A 762 69.11 -14.32 48.03
N VAL A 763 70.01 -14.30 47.04
CA VAL A 763 71.45 -14.65 47.12
C VAL A 763 72.14 -13.62 46.20
N LYS A 764 72.83 -12.58 46.70
CA LYS A 764 74.22 -12.50 47.23
C LYS A 764 75.31 -12.89 46.20
N GLY A 765 76.47 -12.22 46.07
CA GLY A 765 77.01 -11.01 46.73
C GLY A 765 77.26 -9.84 45.74
N ALA A 766 77.45 -8.57 46.16
CA ALA A 766 78.57 -7.97 46.94
C ALA A 766 79.80 -7.66 46.05
N GLY A 767 80.36 -6.44 45.98
CA GLY A 767 80.03 -5.11 46.58
C GLY A 767 80.69 -3.97 45.73
N VAL A 768 81.09 -2.78 46.22
CA VAL A 768 80.96 -2.09 47.53
C VAL A 768 81.27 -0.56 47.35
N CYS A 769 81.03 0.28 48.37
CA CYS A 769 81.48 1.68 48.61
C CYS A 769 81.59 2.71 47.45
N GLU A 770 80.58 3.59 47.39
CA GLU A 770 80.62 5.05 47.63
C GLU A 770 81.72 6.00 47.06
N ASP A 771 81.21 7.17 46.62
CA ASP A 771 81.78 8.53 46.58
C ASP A 771 83.14 8.86 45.94
N ALA A 772 83.08 9.44 44.73
CA ALA A 772 83.58 10.81 44.46
C ALA A 772 83.16 11.37 43.07
N ALA A 773 83.31 12.69 42.92
CA ALA A 773 83.56 13.41 41.66
C ALA A 773 82.52 13.35 40.50
N VAL A 774 81.47 14.16 40.70
CA VAL A 774 80.87 15.09 39.71
C VAL A 774 81.70 15.31 38.41
N ARG A 775 81.01 15.31 37.25
CA ARG A 775 81.49 15.51 35.84
C ARG A 775 82.11 14.31 35.11
N ARG A 776 81.27 13.37 34.64
CA ARG A 776 81.53 12.61 33.37
C ARG A 776 80.34 11.96 32.63
N ILE A 777 79.11 12.00 33.17
CA ILE A 777 77.94 11.28 32.61
C ILE A 777 77.32 12.02 31.40
N ARG A 778 78.03 12.11 30.27
CA ARG A 778 77.44 12.47 28.97
C ARG A 778 78.07 11.86 27.71
N ARG A 779 79.08 10.96 27.84
CA ARG A 779 79.71 10.28 26.68
C ARG A 779 79.50 8.76 26.56
N ARG A 780 79.05 8.03 27.59
CA ARG A 780 78.90 6.55 27.52
C ARG A 780 77.59 6.00 26.91
N ARG A 781 76.48 6.78 26.87
CA ARG A 781 75.22 6.33 26.22
C ARG A 781 75.25 6.39 24.69
N VAL A 782 76.18 7.15 24.09
CA VAL A 782 76.33 7.20 22.63
C VAL A 782 77.04 5.93 22.13
N CYS A 783 78.14 5.53 22.79
CA CYS A 783 78.91 4.37 22.38
C CYS A 783 78.10 3.07 22.36
N THR A 784 77.25 2.79 23.35
CA THR A 784 76.48 1.53 23.37
C THR A 784 75.46 1.43 22.24
N VAL A 785 74.81 2.55 21.87
CA VAL A 785 73.89 2.61 20.73
C VAL A 785 74.68 2.54 19.42
N PHE A 786 75.86 3.16 19.34
CA PHE A 786 76.73 3.03 18.17
C PHE A 786 77.31 1.63 18.01
N THR A 787 77.66 0.91 19.08
CA THR A 787 78.13 -0.49 19.00
C THR A 787 77.00 -1.46 18.71
N GLN A 788 75.77 -1.22 19.20
CA GLN A 788 74.61 -2.00 18.77
C GLN A 788 74.26 -1.71 17.31
N ARG A 789 74.35 -0.46 16.84
CA ARG A 789 74.06 -0.12 15.45
C ARG A 789 75.17 -0.56 14.48
N LEU A 790 76.46 -0.50 14.87
CA LEU A 790 77.54 -1.17 14.15
C LEU A 790 77.34 -2.69 14.19
N GLY A 791 76.96 -3.28 15.32
CA GLY A 791 76.66 -4.70 15.42
C GLY A 791 75.58 -5.15 14.45
N CYS A 792 74.42 -4.49 14.45
CA CYS A 792 73.34 -4.77 13.52
C CYS A 792 73.70 -4.47 12.06
N LEU A 793 74.49 -3.42 11.79
CA LEU A 793 74.96 -3.11 10.42
C LEU A 793 76.03 -4.09 9.94
N GLN A 794 76.96 -4.53 10.80
CA GLN A 794 77.93 -5.59 10.51
C GLN A 794 77.24 -6.94 10.36
N GLN A 795 76.17 -7.20 11.10
CA GLN A 795 75.37 -8.41 10.96
C GLN A 795 74.52 -8.37 9.68
N GLN A 796 73.94 -7.23 9.30
CA GLN A 796 73.31 -7.05 7.98
C GLN A 796 74.33 -7.14 6.84
N VAL A 797 75.51 -6.53 6.96
CA VAL A 797 76.59 -6.65 5.97
C VAL A 797 77.13 -8.07 5.90
N ALA A 798 77.25 -8.80 7.01
CA ALA A 798 77.63 -10.21 7.02
C ALA A 798 76.56 -11.10 6.39
N VAL A 799 75.27 -10.85 6.64
CA VAL A 799 74.15 -11.55 5.98
C VAL A 799 74.11 -11.23 4.47
N LEU A 800 74.34 -9.97 4.08
CA LEU A 800 74.41 -9.57 2.67
C LEU A 800 75.67 -10.09 1.96
N GLN A 801 76.80 -10.19 2.66
CA GLN A 801 78.02 -10.82 2.15
C GLN A 801 77.89 -12.34 2.08
N ALA A 802 77.19 -12.98 3.01
CA ALA A 802 76.86 -14.41 2.95
C ALA A 802 75.87 -14.71 1.82
N ALA A 803 74.85 -13.86 1.63
CA ALA A 803 73.92 -13.95 0.50
C ALA A 803 74.61 -13.66 -0.84
N SER A 804 75.53 -12.69 -0.89
CA SER A 804 76.38 -12.42 -2.06
C SER A 804 77.26 -13.63 -2.38
N ARG A 805 77.95 -14.20 -1.38
CA ARG A 805 78.77 -15.40 -1.54
C ARG A 805 77.94 -16.57 -2.01
N ALA A 806 76.81 -16.88 -1.36
CA ALA A 806 75.91 -17.93 -1.81
C ALA A 806 75.41 -17.70 -3.25
N ALA A 807 75.04 -16.48 -3.62
CA ALA A 807 74.66 -16.15 -5.00
C ALA A 807 75.83 -16.22 -6.00
N GLN A 808 77.06 -15.98 -5.54
CA GLN A 808 78.29 -16.13 -6.33
C GLN A 808 78.70 -17.60 -6.45
N ASP A 809 78.54 -18.41 -5.41
CA ASP A 809 78.79 -19.85 -5.39
C ASP A 809 77.78 -20.60 -6.27
N GLU A 810 76.49 -20.25 -6.20
CA GLU A 810 75.49 -20.74 -7.15
C GLU A 810 75.79 -20.28 -8.57
N ARG A 811 76.17 -19.00 -8.79
CA ARG A 811 76.57 -18.52 -10.12
C ARG A 811 77.81 -19.22 -10.66
N LEU A 812 78.78 -19.54 -9.80
CA LEU A 812 79.97 -20.31 -10.15
C LEU A 812 79.60 -21.76 -10.49
N LYS A 813 78.72 -22.42 -9.73
CA LYS A 813 78.15 -23.74 -10.10
C LYS A 813 77.47 -23.68 -11.46
N TYR A 814 76.59 -22.71 -11.71
CA TYR A 814 75.94 -22.53 -13.02
C TYR A 814 76.92 -22.16 -14.15
N GLN A 815 78.11 -21.64 -13.86
CA GLN A 815 79.20 -21.45 -14.81
C GLN A 815 80.10 -22.68 -14.96
N HIS A 816 80.17 -23.56 -13.96
CA HIS A 816 80.92 -24.82 -13.99
C HIS A 816 80.13 -25.94 -14.66
N MET A 817 78.81 -26.02 -14.46
CA MET A 817 77.90 -26.97 -15.13
C MET A 817 78.09 -27.09 -16.66
N PRO A 818 78.17 -26.01 -17.45
CA PRO A 818 78.45 -26.14 -18.89
C PRO A 818 79.87 -26.65 -19.17
N VAL A 819 80.86 -26.34 -18.34
CA VAL A 819 82.23 -26.87 -18.47
C VAL A 819 82.29 -28.35 -18.09
N GLU A 820 81.58 -28.78 -17.05
CA GLU A 820 81.42 -30.19 -16.68
C GLU A 820 80.70 -30.97 -17.78
N LEU A 821 79.61 -30.44 -18.33
CA LEU A 821 78.94 -31.04 -19.49
C LEU A 821 79.82 -31.06 -20.75
N GLN A 822 80.68 -30.06 -20.96
CA GLN A 822 81.59 -29.99 -22.10
C GLN A 822 82.79 -30.95 -21.93
N THR A 823 83.32 -31.11 -20.73
CA THR A 823 84.34 -32.14 -20.43
C THR A 823 83.75 -33.54 -20.50
N LEU A 824 82.52 -33.77 -19.98
CA LEU A 824 81.83 -35.06 -20.11
C LEU A 824 81.57 -35.41 -21.57
N THR A 825 81.01 -34.49 -22.38
CA THR A 825 80.83 -34.73 -23.82
C THR A 825 82.16 -34.93 -24.54
N HIS A 826 83.23 -34.22 -24.19
CA HIS A 826 84.57 -34.48 -24.73
C HIS A 826 85.11 -35.86 -24.30
N THR A 827 84.87 -36.31 -23.07
CA THR A 827 85.26 -37.68 -22.65
C THR A 827 84.45 -38.77 -23.35
N VAL A 828 83.15 -38.53 -23.59
CA VAL A 828 82.30 -39.45 -24.36
C VAL A 828 82.70 -39.47 -25.84
N GLN A 829 83.06 -38.32 -26.43
CA GLN A 829 83.62 -38.24 -27.79
C GLN A 829 84.99 -38.92 -27.89
N LYS A 830 85.86 -38.76 -26.88
CA LYS A 830 87.13 -39.47 -26.79
C LYS A 830 86.90 -40.98 -26.70
N GLN A 831 86.02 -41.44 -25.81
CA GLN A 831 85.67 -42.85 -25.65
C GLN A 831 85.01 -43.44 -26.91
N THR A 832 84.15 -42.71 -27.63
CA THR A 832 83.62 -43.21 -28.91
C THR A 832 84.67 -43.23 -30.01
N SER A 833 85.61 -42.28 -30.05
CA SER A 833 86.75 -42.36 -30.97
C SER A 833 87.69 -43.53 -30.64
N GLU A 834 87.93 -43.80 -29.35
CA GLU A 834 88.71 -44.96 -28.87
C GLU A 834 87.98 -46.28 -29.18
N LEU A 835 86.66 -46.34 -29.02
CA LEU A 835 85.85 -47.50 -29.42
C LEU A 835 85.86 -47.72 -30.93
N VAL A 836 85.84 -46.67 -31.77
CA VAL A 836 85.97 -46.80 -33.22
C VAL A 836 87.37 -47.29 -33.62
N VAL A 837 88.43 -46.79 -32.97
CA VAL A 837 89.81 -47.30 -33.17
C VAL A 837 89.93 -48.75 -32.71
N LEU A 838 89.33 -49.13 -31.57
CA LEU A 838 89.29 -50.51 -31.09
C LEU A 838 88.44 -51.42 -32.00
N GLN A 839 87.36 -50.92 -32.61
CA GLN A 839 86.60 -51.66 -33.64
C GLN A 839 87.40 -51.82 -34.93
N GLN A 840 88.19 -50.83 -35.34
CA GLN A 840 89.11 -50.97 -36.48
C GLN A 840 90.25 -51.94 -36.16
N GLN A 841 90.86 -51.88 -34.97
CA GLN A 841 91.85 -52.86 -34.52
C GLN A 841 91.25 -54.26 -34.43
N LYS A 842 90.02 -54.40 -33.93
CA LYS A 842 89.28 -55.67 -33.94
C LYS A 842 89.08 -56.15 -35.38
N ALA A 843 88.62 -55.31 -36.29
CA ALA A 843 88.39 -55.68 -37.70
C ALA A 843 89.71 -56.05 -38.42
N VAL A 844 90.82 -55.39 -38.09
CA VAL A 844 92.16 -55.75 -38.58
C VAL A 844 92.59 -57.10 -37.99
N LEU A 845 92.41 -57.34 -36.69
CA LEU A 845 92.73 -58.64 -36.06
C LEU A 845 91.81 -59.78 -36.55
N GLU A 846 90.55 -59.51 -36.86
CA GLU A 846 89.63 -60.46 -37.49
C GLU A 846 90.03 -60.71 -38.95
N ALA A 847 90.44 -59.68 -39.70
CA ALA A 847 90.97 -59.82 -41.06
C ALA A 847 92.31 -60.57 -41.07
N GLU A 848 93.22 -60.31 -40.12
CA GLU A 848 94.45 -61.06 -39.91
C GLU A 848 94.17 -62.50 -39.50
N LEU A 849 93.21 -62.77 -38.59
CA LEU A 849 92.81 -64.14 -38.25
C LEU A 849 92.19 -64.88 -39.43
N GLU A 850 91.42 -64.20 -40.28
CA GLU A 850 91.01 -64.76 -41.58
C GLU A 850 92.18 -64.94 -42.54
N GLN A 851 93.17 -64.05 -42.53
CA GLN A 851 94.38 -64.16 -43.33
C GLN A 851 95.18 -65.39 -42.88
N TRP A 852 95.41 -65.60 -41.58
CA TRP A 852 96.02 -66.80 -41.00
C TRP A 852 95.23 -68.08 -41.26
N ARG A 853 93.88 -68.01 -41.38
CA ARG A 853 93.06 -69.14 -41.86
C ARG A 853 93.22 -69.40 -43.37
N LYS A 854 93.41 -68.35 -44.17
CA LYS A 854 93.52 -68.41 -45.64
C LYS A 854 94.95 -68.69 -46.13
N THR A 855 95.98 -68.31 -45.37
CA THR A 855 97.40 -68.61 -45.62
C THR A 855 97.82 -69.95 -45.01
N ARG A 856 96.92 -70.94 -45.04
CA ARG A 856 97.25 -72.34 -44.80
C ARG A 856 96.98 -73.19 -46.06
N PRO A 857 97.90 -73.19 -47.03
CA PRO A 857 97.93 -74.21 -48.08
C PRO A 857 98.01 -75.64 -47.50
N PRO A 858 97.64 -76.66 -48.29
CA PRO A 858 97.67 -78.07 -47.90
C PRO A 858 99.09 -78.68 -48.07
N GLU A 859 99.16 -80.02 -48.00
CA GLU A 859 100.33 -80.86 -48.36
C GLU A 859 101.54 -80.80 -47.39
N ALA A 860 102.36 -81.84 -47.23
CA ALA A 860 102.27 -83.25 -47.66
C ALA A 860 102.90 -84.18 -46.59
N GLN A 861 102.94 -85.49 -46.86
CA GLN A 861 103.49 -86.50 -45.95
C GLN A 861 105.04 -86.53 -45.86
N GLN A 862 105.51 -87.18 -44.78
CA GLN A 862 106.73 -88.03 -44.73
C GLN A 862 108.12 -87.35 -44.76
N GLN A 863 109.12 -88.22 -44.51
CA GLN A 863 110.58 -88.04 -44.63
C GLN A 863 111.26 -87.04 -43.68
N VAL A 864 111.93 -87.62 -42.67
CA VAL A 864 113.28 -87.21 -42.27
C VAL A 864 114.18 -88.42 -42.48
N SER A 865 115.18 -88.30 -43.36
CA SER A 865 116.07 -89.41 -43.71
C SER A 865 117.52 -88.94 -43.93
N ALA A 866 118.47 -89.66 -43.30
CA ALA A 866 119.91 -89.64 -43.52
C ALA A 866 120.69 -88.33 -43.26
N PRO A 867 121.52 -88.28 -42.19
CA PRO A 867 122.68 -87.41 -42.09
C PRO A 867 123.98 -88.12 -42.52
N PRO A 868 124.79 -87.54 -43.42
CA PRO A 868 126.17 -87.97 -43.70
C PRO A 868 127.20 -86.95 -43.14
N PRO A 869 128.52 -87.27 -43.11
CA PRO A 869 129.13 -88.56 -42.80
C PRO A 869 130.27 -88.47 -41.75
N ALA A 870 130.60 -89.62 -41.14
CA ALA A 870 131.89 -89.97 -40.49
C ALA A 870 132.40 -89.22 -39.23
N SER A 871 132.97 -90.01 -38.32
CA SER A 871 134.04 -89.69 -37.35
C SER A 871 133.89 -88.53 -36.36
N ASP A 872 133.37 -88.80 -35.16
CA ASP A 872 134.19 -89.09 -33.96
C ASP A 872 133.31 -89.23 -32.69
N LEU A 873 133.85 -89.75 -31.56
CA LEU A 873 133.10 -89.97 -30.31
C LEU A 873 133.16 -88.76 -29.35
N PRO A 874 132.01 -88.25 -28.86
CA PRO A 874 131.98 -87.38 -27.69
C PRO A 874 130.95 -87.81 -26.62
N ASN A 875 131.41 -88.67 -25.70
CA ASN A 875 131.12 -88.62 -24.25
C ASN A 875 129.64 -88.52 -23.79
N ILE A 876 129.10 -89.62 -23.25
CA ILE A 876 127.73 -89.84 -22.70
C ILE A 876 127.15 -88.65 -21.89
N LYS A 877 128.00 -87.88 -21.21
CA LYS A 877 127.62 -86.72 -20.40
C LYS A 877 126.86 -85.62 -21.16
N THR A 878 127.01 -85.52 -22.49
CA THR A 878 126.28 -84.56 -23.34
C THR A 878 124.79 -84.90 -23.42
N LEU A 879 124.45 -86.14 -23.79
CA LEU A 879 123.07 -86.65 -23.86
C LEU A 879 122.35 -86.55 -22.51
N GLU A 880 123.06 -86.80 -21.40
CA GLU A 880 122.51 -86.58 -20.06
C GLU A 880 122.10 -85.12 -19.81
N ILE A 881 122.86 -84.14 -20.30
CA ILE A 881 122.56 -82.71 -20.15
C ILE A 881 121.37 -82.33 -21.03
N GLU A 882 121.29 -82.86 -22.26
CA GLU A 882 120.14 -82.63 -23.16
C GLU A 882 118.84 -83.22 -22.61
N ILE A 883 118.87 -84.46 -22.08
CA ILE A 883 117.71 -85.08 -21.42
C ILE A 883 117.28 -84.27 -20.19
N LYS A 884 118.24 -83.78 -19.38
CA LYS A 884 117.94 -82.90 -18.23
C LYS A 884 117.36 -81.56 -18.69
N HIS A 885 117.84 -80.98 -19.78
CA HIS A 885 117.31 -79.75 -20.37
C HIS A 885 115.88 -79.93 -20.92
N LEU A 886 115.62 -81.00 -21.67
CA LEU A 886 114.28 -81.32 -22.18
C LEU A 886 113.29 -81.63 -21.05
N ASN A 887 113.71 -82.37 -20.02
CA ASN A 887 112.91 -82.61 -18.81
C ASN A 887 112.56 -81.31 -18.08
N ASN A 888 113.52 -80.38 -17.97
CA ASN A 888 113.27 -79.06 -17.39
C ASN A 888 112.33 -78.20 -18.26
N ARG A 889 112.44 -78.23 -19.59
CA ARG A 889 111.50 -77.58 -20.51
C ARG A 889 110.09 -78.18 -20.44
N LEU A 890 109.97 -79.49 -20.32
CA LEU A 890 108.69 -80.18 -20.13
C LEU A 890 108.05 -79.78 -18.79
N LYS A 891 108.83 -79.71 -17.71
CA LYS A 891 108.38 -79.24 -16.40
C LYS A 891 107.94 -77.78 -16.42
N SER A 892 108.69 -76.88 -17.07
CA SER A 892 108.28 -75.47 -17.19
C SER A 892 107.02 -75.32 -18.05
N SER A 893 106.89 -76.07 -19.15
CA SER A 893 105.68 -76.10 -19.98
C SER A 893 104.47 -76.69 -19.26
N SER A 894 104.67 -77.72 -18.43
CA SER A 894 103.62 -78.33 -17.60
C SER A 894 103.16 -77.36 -16.50
N ALA A 895 104.09 -76.65 -15.85
CA ALA A 895 103.78 -75.61 -14.89
C ALA A 895 103.05 -74.42 -15.55
N GLU A 896 103.40 -74.07 -16.79
CA GLU A 896 102.71 -73.06 -17.60
C GLU A 896 101.27 -73.47 -17.90
N VAL A 897 101.05 -74.67 -18.45
CA VAL A 897 99.70 -75.22 -18.71
C VAL A 897 98.89 -75.34 -17.43
N THR A 898 99.52 -75.67 -16.30
CA THR A 898 98.84 -75.70 -14.99
C THR A 898 98.42 -74.30 -14.53
N ARG A 899 99.27 -73.27 -14.73
CA ARG A 899 98.95 -71.87 -14.40
C ARG A 899 97.85 -71.31 -15.29
N GLN A 900 97.90 -71.59 -16.59
CA GLN A 900 96.86 -71.24 -17.55
C GLN A 900 95.54 -71.96 -17.23
N SER A 901 95.58 -73.23 -16.85
CA SER A 901 94.41 -73.98 -16.38
C SER A 901 93.80 -73.40 -15.10
N ALA A 902 94.64 -72.92 -14.16
CA ALA A 902 94.17 -72.23 -12.96
C ALA A 902 93.55 -70.86 -13.30
N LEU A 903 94.14 -70.09 -14.22
CA LEU A 903 93.61 -68.81 -14.70
C LEU A 903 92.28 -68.99 -15.45
N ILE A 904 92.15 -70.00 -16.31
CA ILE A 904 90.89 -70.35 -16.99
C ILE A 904 89.82 -70.79 -15.98
N LYS A 905 90.18 -71.52 -14.92
CA LYS A 905 89.25 -71.84 -13.82
C LYS A 905 88.79 -70.57 -13.09
N GLY A 906 89.71 -69.66 -12.77
CA GLY A 906 89.40 -68.36 -12.16
C GLY A 906 88.46 -67.51 -13.02
N GLN A 907 88.75 -67.39 -14.32
CA GLN A 907 87.89 -66.70 -15.28
C GLN A 907 86.50 -67.35 -15.39
N ARG A 908 86.39 -68.69 -15.34
CA ARG A 908 85.10 -69.39 -15.31
C ARG A 908 84.30 -69.10 -14.04
N THR A 909 84.95 -69.06 -12.86
CA THR A 909 84.28 -68.66 -11.62
C THR A 909 83.85 -67.19 -11.65
N GLU A 910 84.69 -66.26 -12.15
CA GLU A 910 84.27 -64.86 -12.27
C GLU A 910 83.15 -64.65 -13.30
N LEU A 911 83.09 -65.47 -14.37
CA LEU A 911 81.97 -65.44 -15.32
C LEU A 911 80.68 -65.93 -14.65
N HIS A 912 80.76 -67.02 -13.88
CA HIS A 912 79.61 -67.53 -13.12
C HIS A 912 79.10 -66.51 -12.08
N ASP A 913 80.01 -65.84 -11.36
CA ASP A 913 79.69 -64.73 -10.46
C ASP A 913 79.00 -63.57 -11.19
N ARG A 914 79.43 -63.24 -12.41
CA ARG A 914 78.82 -62.20 -13.24
C ARG A 914 77.44 -62.62 -13.73
N ASP A 915 77.27 -63.87 -14.17
CA ASP A 915 75.96 -64.42 -14.59
C ASP A 915 74.95 -64.47 -13.43
N GLN A 916 75.40 -64.82 -12.22
CA GLN A 916 74.54 -64.76 -11.03
C GLN A 916 74.14 -63.31 -10.72
N ARG A 917 75.07 -62.35 -10.74
CA ARG A 917 74.77 -60.93 -10.52
C ARG A 917 73.85 -60.35 -11.60
N LEU A 918 73.97 -60.80 -12.85
CA LEU A 918 73.06 -60.42 -13.93
C LEU A 918 71.63 -60.92 -13.68
N LYS A 919 71.46 -62.18 -13.25
CA LYS A 919 70.14 -62.72 -12.84
C LYS A 919 69.54 -61.92 -11.69
N GLU A 920 70.31 -61.70 -10.62
CA GLU A 920 69.87 -60.88 -9.49
C GLU A 920 69.47 -59.45 -9.87
N LEU A 921 70.16 -58.84 -10.84
CA LEU A 921 69.80 -57.52 -11.36
C LEU A 921 68.54 -57.58 -12.23
N GLN A 922 68.36 -58.64 -13.01
CA GLN A 922 67.16 -58.84 -13.82
C GLN A 922 65.92 -59.09 -12.95
N ASP A 923 66.02 -59.88 -11.87
CA ASP A 923 64.94 -60.05 -10.89
C ASP A 923 64.55 -58.72 -10.21
N LYS A 924 65.54 -57.89 -9.88
CA LYS A 924 65.33 -56.53 -9.35
C LYS A 924 64.62 -55.63 -10.37
N VAL A 925 64.99 -55.72 -11.66
CA VAL A 925 64.27 -55.02 -12.75
C VAL A 925 62.83 -55.52 -12.87
N CYS A 926 62.59 -56.83 -12.93
CA CYS A 926 61.24 -57.39 -13.04
C CYS A 926 60.35 -57.15 -11.81
N GLN A 927 60.93 -56.89 -10.62
CA GLN A 927 60.19 -56.33 -9.48
C GLN A 927 59.87 -54.84 -9.70
N CYS A 928 60.86 -54.03 -10.10
CA CYS A 928 60.65 -52.60 -10.39
C CYS A 928 59.63 -52.36 -11.52
N GLU A 929 59.57 -53.21 -12.53
CA GLU A 929 58.59 -53.16 -13.62
C GLU A 929 57.16 -53.41 -13.10
N ARG A 930 56.95 -54.45 -12.30
CA ARG A 930 55.66 -54.72 -11.64
C ARG A 930 55.24 -53.57 -10.74
N ASP A 931 56.17 -53.03 -9.95
CA ASP A 931 55.99 -51.82 -9.14
C ASP A 931 55.57 -50.60 -9.97
N VAL A 932 56.19 -50.38 -11.13
CA VAL A 932 55.85 -49.28 -12.06
C VAL A 932 54.49 -49.50 -12.70
N VAL A 933 54.12 -50.73 -13.07
CA VAL A 933 52.78 -51.06 -13.59
C VAL A 933 51.71 -50.81 -12.54
N MET A 934 51.90 -51.27 -11.29
CA MET A 934 50.98 -50.98 -10.18
C MET A 934 50.85 -49.47 -9.91
N LYS A 935 51.96 -48.72 -9.93
CA LYS A 935 51.95 -47.26 -9.78
C LYS A 935 51.26 -46.55 -10.94
N ARG A 936 51.38 -47.06 -12.19
CA ARG A 936 50.63 -46.54 -13.35
C ARG A 936 49.12 -46.78 -13.21
N GLN A 937 48.70 -47.99 -12.81
CA GLN A 937 47.28 -48.28 -12.57
C GLN A 937 46.71 -47.36 -11.48
N LEU A 938 47.40 -47.21 -10.34
CA LEU A 938 46.98 -46.31 -9.27
C LEU A 938 46.87 -44.86 -9.74
N VAL A 939 47.77 -44.38 -10.61
CA VAL A 939 47.68 -43.04 -11.19
C VAL A 939 46.46 -42.90 -12.11
N GLU A 940 46.08 -43.93 -12.87
CA GLU A 940 44.90 -43.90 -13.74
C GLU A 940 43.57 -44.05 -12.96
N ASP A 941 43.57 -44.84 -11.88
CA ASP A 941 42.48 -44.90 -10.90
C ASP A 941 42.27 -43.53 -10.22
N LEU A 942 43.37 -42.81 -9.91
CA LEU A 942 43.29 -41.45 -9.36
C LEU A 942 42.85 -40.42 -10.41
N ARG A 943 43.25 -40.56 -11.68
CA ARG A 943 42.79 -39.71 -12.80
C ARG A 943 41.30 -39.88 -13.08
N SER A 944 40.81 -41.12 -13.14
CA SER A 944 39.39 -41.42 -13.35
C SER A 944 38.53 -40.93 -12.18
N ARG A 945 38.96 -41.16 -10.93
CA ARG A 945 38.33 -40.56 -9.73
C ARG A 945 38.31 -39.03 -9.78
N LEU A 946 39.42 -38.40 -10.16
CA LEU A 946 39.50 -36.94 -10.33
C LEU A 946 38.55 -36.44 -11.43
N LYS A 947 38.41 -37.17 -12.55
CA LYS A 947 37.50 -36.83 -13.64
C LYS A 947 36.04 -36.90 -13.21
N ILE A 948 35.65 -37.97 -12.50
CA ILE A 948 34.32 -38.11 -11.89
C ILE A 948 34.03 -36.96 -10.92
N LEU A 949 35.00 -36.61 -10.06
CA LEU A 949 34.86 -35.49 -9.14
C LEU A 949 34.69 -34.16 -9.90
N GLN A 950 35.49 -33.88 -10.93
CA GLN A 950 35.37 -32.68 -11.76
C GLN A 950 34.03 -32.59 -12.49
N ASP A 951 33.51 -33.69 -13.04
CA ASP A 951 32.21 -33.69 -13.71
C ASP A 951 31.05 -33.57 -12.71
N SER A 952 31.19 -34.13 -11.51
CA SER A 952 30.24 -33.90 -10.40
C SER A 952 30.28 -32.45 -9.89
N GLU A 953 31.45 -31.79 -9.92
CA GLU A 953 31.57 -30.38 -9.59
C GLU A 953 30.93 -29.51 -10.70
N ARG A 954 31.09 -29.90 -11.96
CA ARG A 954 30.44 -29.23 -13.10
C ARG A 954 28.92 -29.32 -13.05
N SER A 955 28.35 -30.48 -12.72
CA SER A 955 26.90 -30.61 -12.55
C SER A 955 26.39 -29.87 -11.31
N GLN A 956 27.11 -29.91 -10.19
CA GLN A 956 26.79 -29.08 -9.01
C GLN A 956 26.83 -27.58 -9.31
N ARG A 957 27.82 -27.11 -10.07
CA ARG A 957 27.89 -25.71 -10.54
C ARG A 957 26.71 -25.36 -11.46
N ALA A 958 26.36 -26.23 -12.42
CA ALA A 958 25.20 -26.02 -13.28
C ALA A 958 23.88 -25.94 -12.48
N HIS A 959 23.66 -26.83 -11.50
CA HIS A 959 22.50 -26.76 -10.61
C HIS A 959 22.51 -25.53 -9.69
N ILE A 960 23.69 -25.04 -9.29
CA ILE A 960 23.83 -23.75 -8.59
C ILE A 960 23.41 -22.60 -9.50
N ASP A 961 23.83 -22.58 -10.77
CA ASP A 961 23.43 -21.56 -11.75
C ASP A 961 21.93 -21.62 -12.07
N GLU A 962 21.33 -22.81 -12.14
CA GLU A 962 19.88 -23.01 -12.28
C GLU A 962 19.11 -22.49 -11.06
N LEU A 963 19.60 -22.75 -9.84
CA LEU A 963 19.02 -22.23 -8.62
C LEU A 963 19.18 -20.71 -8.52
N GLU A 964 20.32 -20.14 -8.93
CA GLU A 964 20.51 -18.69 -8.99
C GLU A 964 19.57 -18.02 -10.01
N LYS A 965 19.29 -18.67 -11.16
CA LYS A 965 18.28 -18.19 -12.12
C LYS A 965 16.88 -18.20 -11.51
N LYS A 966 16.49 -19.29 -10.83
CA LYS A 966 15.20 -19.43 -10.14
C LYS A 966 15.03 -18.41 -9.00
N VAL A 967 16.09 -18.14 -8.24
CA VAL A 967 16.09 -17.09 -7.21
C VAL A 967 15.92 -15.71 -7.85
N LYS A 968 16.63 -15.41 -8.95
CA LYS A 968 16.49 -14.12 -9.66
C LYS A 968 15.06 -13.91 -10.17
N SER A 969 14.46 -14.90 -10.84
CA SER A 969 13.05 -14.78 -11.29
C SER A 969 12.07 -14.66 -10.12
N GLN A 970 12.29 -15.36 -9.00
CA GLN A 970 11.47 -15.21 -7.79
C GLN A 970 11.64 -13.84 -7.11
N CYS A 971 12.84 -13.25 -7.14
CA CYS A 971 13.08 -11.89 -6.67
C CYS A 971 12.40 -10.84 -7.58
N GLU A 972 12.45 -11.04 -8.90
CA GLU A 972 11.75 -10.21 -9.88
C GLU A 972 10.23 -10.30 -9.67
N GLU A 973 9.66 -11.51 -9.57
CA GLU A 973 8.26 -11.74 -9.19
C GLU A 973 7.89 -11.07 -7.86
N ALA A 974 8.74 -11.18 -6.83
CA ALA A 974 8.49 -10.55 -5.53
C ALA A 974 8.52 -9.02 -5.62
N SER A 975 9.40 -8.45 -6.45
CA SER A 975 9.43 -7.01 -6.71
C SER A 975 8.18 -6.54 -7.47
N ASN A 976 7.70 -7.33 -8.44
CA ASN A 976 6.48 -7.06 -9.19
C ASN A 976 5.23 -7.16 -8.29
N ARG A 977 5.15 -8.18 -7.43
CA ARG A 977 4.12 -8.32 -6.39
C ARG A 977 4.14 -7.14 -5.42
N LYS A 978 5.32 -6.68 -4.99
CA LYS A 978 5.48 -5.49 -4.14
C LYS A 978 4.98 -4.23 -4.86
N ALA A 979 5.39 -3.99 -6.10
CA ALA A 979 4.94 -2.84 -6.89
C ALA A 979 3.41 -2.84 -7.11
N PHE A 980 2.82 -4.01 -7.36
CA PHE A 980 1.37 -4.19 -7.45
C PHE A 980 0.65 -3.90 -6.12
N ILE A 981 1.18 -4.40 -4.99
CA ILE A 981 0.65 -4.11 -3.64
C ILE A 981 0.78 -2.61 -3.32
N GLU A 982 1.88 -1.95 -3.70
CA GLU A 982 2.02 -0.50 -3.55
C GLU A 982 1.05 0.27 -4.46
N SER A 983 0.79 -0.20 -5.69
CA SER A 983 -0.24 0.37 -6.58
C SER A 983 -1.65 0.24 -5.99
N LEU A 984 -1.98 -0.93 -5.39
CA LEU A 984 -3.21 -1.12 -4.64
C LEU A 984 -3.28 -0.19 -3.42
N LYS A 985 -2.19 -0.03 -2.66
CA LYS A 985 -2.13 0.91 -1.52
C LYS A 985 -2.32 2.37 -1.95
N ARG A 986 -1.73 2.80 -3.08
CA ARG A 986 -1.94 4.14 -3.64
C ARG A 986 -3.41 4.34 -4.05
N ARG A 987 -4.01 3.39 -4.77
CA ARG A 987 -5.44 3.45 -5.13
C ARG A 987 -6.37 3.43 -3.91
N LEU A 988 -6.05 2.65 -2.88
CA LEU A 988 -6.80 2.65 -1.62
C LEU A 988 -6.65 3.97 -0.86
N SER A 989 -5.46 4.58 -0.87
CA SER A 989 -5.21 5.89 -0.27
C SER A 989 -6.01 7.00 -0.96
N VAL A 990 -6.10 6.97 -2.30
CA VAL A 990 -6.95 7.89 -3.07
C VAL A 990 -8.42 7.63 -2.73
N ALA A 991 -8.90 6.39 -2.84
CA ALA A 991 -10.30 6.06 -2.52
C ALA A 991 -10.71 6.38 -1.06
N THR A 992 -9.77 6.35 -0.10
CA THR A 992 -10.02 6.81 1.28
C THR A 992 -10.02 8.32 1.43
N GLN A 993 -9.21 9.05 0.65
CA GLN A 993 -9.26 10.51 0.56
C GLN A 993 -10.55 10.98 -0.14
N ASP A 994 -10.94 10.37 -1.26
CA ASP A 994 -12.19 10.64 -1.98
C ASP A 994 -13.39 10.34 -1.07
N LYS A 995 -13.36 9.23 -0.34
CA LYS A 995 -14.36 8.91 0.69
C LYS A 995 -14.41 10.00 1.76
N GLN A 996 -13.27 10.42 2.31
CA GLN A 996 -13.22 11.46 3.35
C GLN A 996 -13.71 12.82 2.85
N GLN A 997 -13.40 13.17 1.60
CA GLN A 997 -13.96 14.35 0.92
C GLN A 997 -15.48 14.23 0.81
N CYS A 998 -16.00 13.11 0.29
CA CYS A 998 -17.44 12.85 0.21
C CYS A 998 -18.13 12.84 1.60
N GLU A 999 -17.48 12.33 2.65
CA GLU A 999 -18.02 12.38 4.01
C GLU A 999 -18.05 13.82 4.55
N SER A 1000 -17.04 14.64 4.24
CA SER A 1000 -16.99 16.07 4.61
C SER A 1000 -18.01 16.93 3.84
N THR A 1001 -18.19 16.71 2.54
CA THR A 1001 -19.22 17.43 1.77
C THR A 1001 -20.61 17.02 2.25
N ASN A 1002 -20.84 15.72 2.50
CA ASN A 1002 -22.08 15.25 3.12
C ASN A 1002 -22.32 15.86 4.51
N SER A 1003 -21.31 16.05 5.37
CA SER A 1003 -21.52 16.73 6.66
C SER A 1003 -21.92 18.19 6.43
N THR A 1004 -21.19 18.94 5.59
CA THR A 1004 -21.55 20.34 5.31
C THR A 1004 -22.92 20.50 4.65
N LEU A 1005 -23.37 19.54 3.83
CA LEU A 1005 -24.71 19.53 3.25
C LEU A 1005 -25.79 19.19 4.28
N ARG A 1006 -25.52 18.33 5.26
CA ARG A 1006 -26.43 18.12 6.41
C ARG A 1006 -26.53 19.36 7.29
N ASP A 1007 -25.42 20.05 7.55
CA ASP A 1007 -25.42 21.30 8.32
C ASP A 1007 -26.16 22.42 7.58
N GLN A 1008 -25.98 22.52 6.26
CA GLN A 1008 -26.75 23.44 5.40
C GLN A 1008 -28.24 23.08 5.38
N LEU A 1009 -28.59 21.80 5.25
CA LEU A 1009 -29.98 21.34 5.32
C LEU A 1009 -30.59 21.69 6.69
N HIS A 1010 -29.90 21.39 7.78
CA HIS A 1010 -30.41 21.65 9.12
C HIS A 1010 -30.57 23.16 9.41
N THR A 1011 -29.63 24.00 8.96
CA THR A 1011 -29.83 25.47 9.06
C THR A 1011 -30.90 26.00 8.10
N LYS A 1012 -31.31 25.25 7.06
CA LYS A 1012 -32.47 25.56 6.22
C LYS A 1012 -33.77 25.10 6.89
N GLU A 1013 -33.80 23.93 7.53
CA GLU A 1013 -34.91 23.45 8.37
C GLU A 1013 -35.21 24.41 9.53
N GLN A 1014 -34.17 24.86 10.24
CA GLN A 1014 -34.29 25.88 11.30
C GLN A 1014 -34.86 27.21 10.77
N LYS A 1015 -34.50 27.60 9.54
CA LYS A 1015 -35.07 28.80 8.89
C LYS A 1015 -36.51 28.58 8.42
N LEU A 1016 -36.86 27.40 7.91
CA LEU A 1016 -38.22 27.04 7.53
C LEU A 1016 -39.15 26.98 8.75
N THR A 1017 -38.74 26.35 9.84
CA THR A 1017 -39.52 26.31 11.09
C THR A 1017 -39.69 27.70 11.70
N ALA A 1018 -38.66 28.56 11.68
CA ALA A 1018 -38.78 29.96 12.11
C ALA A 1018 -39.71 30.79 11.20
N LEU A 1019 -39.67 30.58 9.88
CA LEU A 1019 -40.61 31.21 8.93
C LEU A 1019 -42.04 30.69 9.10
N GLN A 1020 -42.22 29.40 9.39
CA GLN A 1020 -43.52 28.78 9.60
C GLN A 1020 -44.15 29.21 10.94
N ALA A 1021 -43.34 29.40 11.99
CA ALA A 1021 -43.78 30.04 13.23
C ALA A 1021 -44.26 31.49 12.97
N ARG A 1022 -43.46 32.29 12.25
CA ARG A 1022 -43.87 33.65 11.83
C ARG A 1022 -45.10 33.68 10.94
N PHE A 1023 -45.28 32.69 10.06
CA PHE A 1023 -46.48 32.57 9.24
C PHE A 1023 -47.72 32.29 10.12
N VAL A 1024 -47.61 31.42 11.12
CA VAL A 1024 -48.67 31.17 12.10
C VAL A 1024 -48.95 32.41 12.96
N GLU A 1025 -47.94 33.20 13.33
CA GLU A 1025 -48.12 34.50 13.99
C GLU A 1025 -48.83 35.51 13.08
N CYS A 1026 -48.48 35.59 11.80
CA CYS A 1026 -49.15 36.44 10.82
C CYS A 1026 -50.61 36.02 10.60
N GLU A 1027 -50.89 34.73 10.41
CA GLU A 1027 -52.26 34.21 10.29
C GLU A 1027 -53.09 34.47 11.56
N ARG A 1028 -52.51 34.34 12.76
CA ARG A 1028 -53.18 34.76 14.01
C ARG A 1028 -53.52 36.24 14.00
N SER A 1029 -52.56 37.11 13.70
CA SER A 1029 -52.79 38.56 13.66
C SER A 1029 -53.81 38.97 12.59
N LYS A 1030 -53.87 38.25 11.46
CA LYS A 1030 -54.88 38.41 10.42
C LYS A 1030 -56.26 38.00 10.92
N VAL A 1031 -56.39 36.84 11.56
CA VAL A 1031 -57.64 36.36 12.15
C VAL A 1031 -58.12 37.27 13.28
N GLU A 1032 -57.22 37.84 14.09
CA GLU A 1032 -57.54 38.86 15.10
C GLU A 1032 -58.06 40.15 14.44
N LEU A 1033 -57.41 40.62 13.37
CA LEU A 1033 -57.89 41.78 12.59
C LEU A 1033 -59.24 41.52 11.91
N GLU A 1034 -59.48 40.32 11.36
CA GLU A 1034 -60.77 39.90 10.80
C GLU A 1034 -61.86 39.83 11.89
N GLN A 1035 -61.54 39.36 13.09
CA GLN A 1035 -62.45 39.39 14.25
C GLN A 1035 -62.76 40.83 14.69
N VAL A 1036 -61.77 41.71 14.77
CA VAL A 1036 -61.98 43.13 15.11
C VAL A 1036 -62.80 43.84 14.03
N ALA A 1037 -62.50 43.64 12.75
CA ALA A 1037 -63.24 44.21 11.64
C ALA A 1037 -64.69 43.72 11.60
N THR A 1038 -64.93 42.41 11.76
CA THR A 1038 -66.30 41.88 11.82
C THR A 1038 -67.04 42.29 13.09
N ALA A 1039 -66.37 42.53 14.22
CA ALA A 1039 -66.97 43.12 15.42
C ALA A 1039 -67.38 44.59 15.20
N GLN A 1040 -66.51 45.40 14.56
CA GLN A 1040 -66.83 46.78 14.18
C GLN A 1040 -67.99 46.84 13.18
N MET A 1041 -67.99 45.98 12.16
CA MET A 1041 -69.12 45.84 11.23
C MET A 1041 -70.41 45.48 11.95
N LYS A 1042 -70.39 44.50 12.88
CA LYS A 1042 -71.56 44.12 13.69
C LYS A 1042 -72.07 45.27 14.55
N LEU A 1043 -71.18 46.06 15.15
CA LEU A 1043 -71.54 47.25 15.92
C LEU A 1043 -72.21 48.32 15.03
N LEU A 1044 -71.63 48.60 13.85
CA LEU A 1044 -72.20 49.54 12.87
C LEU A 1044 -73.54 49.05 12.32
N THR A 1045 -73.70 47.76 12.03
CA THR A 1045 -75.01 47.22 11.62
C THR A 1045 -76.03 47.37 12.74
N ASN A 1046 -75.68 47.07 14.00
CA ASN A 1046 -76.58 47.23 15.14
C ASN A 1046 -76.99 48.69 15.37
N GLN A 1047 -76.04 49.63 15.27
CA GLN A 1047 -76.34 51.07 15.32
C GLN A 1047 -77.25 51.51 14.16
N SER A 1048 -77.06 50.95 12.96
CA SER A 1048 -77.91 51.24 11.81
C SER A 1048 -79.32 50.66 11.96
N THR A 1049 -79.48 49.45 12.50
CA THR A 1049 -80.80 48.84 12.73
C THR A 1049 -81.54 49.49 13.89
N GLU A 1050 -80.84 49.93 14.94
CA GLU A 1050 -81.42 50.74 16.01
C GLU A 1050 -81.85 52.12 15.49
N ALA A 1051 -81.03 52.80 14.67
CA ALA A 1051 -81.41 54.03 14.00
C ALA A 1051 -82.66 53.84 13.11
N ILE A 1052 -82.68 52.79 12.28
CA ILE A 1052 -83.84 52.43 11.45
C ILE A 1052 -85.07 52.15 12.32
N HIS A 1053 -84.94 51.42 13.43
CA HIS A 1053 -86.05 51.13 14.34
C HIS A 1053 -86.58 52.40 15.02
N THR A 1054 -85.72 53.34 15.43
CA THR A 1054 -86.20 54.64 15.96
C THR A 1054 -86.86 55.52 14.89
N LEU A 1055 -86.43 55.43 13.63
CA LEU A 1055 -87.09 56.09 12.50
C LEU A 1055 -88.44 55.44 12.17
N GLN A 1056 -88.53 54.11 12.20
CA GLN A 1056 -89.79 53.37 12.06
C GLN A 1056 -90.77 53.71 13.18
N ASN A 1057 -90.32 53.79 14.44
CA ASN A 1057 -91.18 54.19 15.57
C ASN A 1057 -91.62 55.66 15.51
N LYS A 1058 -90.78 56.55 14.97
CA LYS A 1058 -91.20 57.94 14.66
C LYS A 1058 -92.21 57.98 13.51
N LEU A 1059 -92.05 57.13 12.50
CA LEU A 1059 -92.97 57.02 11.37
C LEU A 1059 -94.33 56.46 11.80
N THR A 1060 -94.39 55.40 12.61
CA THR A 1060 -95.65 54.85 13.13
C THR A 1060 -96.33 55.82 14.10
N LEU A 1061 -95.56 56.58 14.90
CA LEU A 1061 -96.11 57.68 15.70
C LEU A 1061 -96.71 58.79 14.81
N ALA A 1062 -96.02 59.21 13.75
CA ALA A 1062 -96.55 60.19 12.80
C ALA A 1062 -97.77 59.67 12.03
N GLN A 1063 -97.79 58.39 11.67
CA GLN A 1063 -98.95 57.73 11.02
C GLN A 1063 -100.16 57.64 11.96
N THR A 1064 -99.97 57.32 13.24
CA THR A 1064 -101.06 57.30 14.23
C THR A 1064 -101.55 58.71 14.55
N GLN A 1065 -100.67 59.71 14.62
CA GLN A 1065 -101.06 61.12 14.71
C GLN A 1065 -101.87 61.57 13.47
N HIS A 1066 -101.43 61.22 12.27
CA HIS A 1066 -102.15 61.52 11.03
C HIS A 1066 -103.53 60.84 10.99
N HIS A 1067 -103.62 59.57 11.39
CA HIS A 1067 -104.88 58.83 11.50
C HIS A 1067 -105.82 59.44 12.56
N HIS A 1068 -105.29 59.88 13.70
CA HIS A 1068 -106.06 60.59 14.72
C HIS A 1068 -106.59 61.94 14.21
N LEU A 1069 -105.75 62.76 13.56
CA LEU A 1069 -106.17 64.01 12.93
C LEU A 1069 -107.28 63.77 11.89
N ARG A 1070 -107.13 62.75 11.03
CA ARG A 1070 -108.13 62.33 10.05
C ARG A 1070 -109.45 61.91 10.71
N SER A 1071 -109.39 61.13 11.79
CA SER A 1071 -110.56 60.72 12.57
C SER A 1071 -111.27 61.91 13.21
N VAL A 1072 -110.52 62.87 13.78
CA VAL A 1072 -111.05 64.13 14.31
C VAL A 1072 -111.69 64.98 13.21
N THR A 1073 -111.07 65.07 12.02
CA THR A 1073 -111.66 65.78 10.87
C THR A 1073 -112.96 65.14 10.40
N GLN A 1074 -113.04 63.80 10.35
CA GLN A 1074 -114.25 63.07 10.02
C GLN A 1074 -115.35 63.28 11.07
N ALA A 1075 -115.02 63.20 12.37
CA ALA A 1075 -115.96 63.46 13.46
C ALA A 1075 -116.49 64.91 13.44
N LEU A 1076 -115.61 65.89 13.16
CA LEU A 1076 -115.99 67.29 13.01
C LEU A 1076 -116.96 67.49 11.84
N ALA A 1077 -116.71 66.86 10.69
CA ALA A 1077 -117.60 66.93 9.53
C ALA A 1077 -119.01 66.38 9.83
N VAL A 1078 -119.09 65.25 10.56
CA VAL A 1078 -120.37 64.63 10.97
C VAL A 1078 -121.14 65.52 11.96
N GLU A 1079 -120.46 66.16 12.92
CA GLU A 1079 -121.12 67.07 13.87
C GLU A 1079 -121.53 68.40 13.24
N VAL A 1080 -120.77 68.92 12.25
CA VAL A 1080 -121.18 70.10 11.46
C VAL A 1080 -122.42 69.80 10.62
N ASP A 1081 -122.45 68.67 9.91
CA ASP A 1081 -123.64 68.21 9.18
C ASP A 1081 -124.85 68.06 10.12
N LYS A 1082 -124.65 67.47 11.31
CA LYS A 1082 -125.70 67.40 12.35
C LYS A 1082 -126.21 68.78 12.77
N GLN A 1083 -125.34 69.75 13.03
CA GLN A 1083 -125.75 71.12 13.37
C GLN A 1083 -126.48 71.83 12.22
N VAL A 1084 -126.09 71.59 10.97
CA VAL A 1084 -126.81 72.10 9.78
C VAL A 1084 -128.20 71.48 9.65
N ARG A 1085 -128.33 70.17 9.90
CA ARG A 1085 -129.62 69.47 9.92
C ARG A 1085 -130.54 69.95 11.05
N ASP A 1086 -130.02 70.11 12.26
CA ASP A 1086 -130.78 70.56 13.43
C ASP A 1086 -131.24 72.02 13.29
N THR A 1087 -130.38 72.92 12.77
CA THR A 1087 -130.77 74.32 12.51
C THR A 1087 -131.79 74.44 11.37
N ARG A 1088 -131.68 73.64 10.29
CA ARG A 1088 -132.74 73.51 9.26
C ARG A 1088 -134.06 73.00 9.86
N ALA A 1089 -134.04 72.08 10.82
CA ALA A 1089 -135.25 71.57 11.48
C ALA A 1089 -135.95 72.64 12.34
N GLU A 1090 -135.20 73.40 13.14
CA GLU A 1090 -135.75 74.50 13.96
C GLU A 1090 -136.30 75.64 13.09
N LEU A 1091 -135.66 75.97 11.96
CA LEU A 1091 -136.20 76.92 10.97
C LEU A 1091 -137.52 76.44 10.36
N ARG A 1092 -137.64 75.15 10.03
CA ARG A 1092 -138.90 74.53 9.55
C ARG A 1092 -140.01 74.59 10.62
N LYS A 1093 -139.67 74.42 11.89
CA LYS A 1093 -140.60 74.54 13.02
C LYS A 1093 -141.13 75.99 13.18
N ARG A 1094 -140.24 76.98 13.24
CA ARG A 1094 -140.61 78.41 13.36
C ARG A 1094 -141.44 78.91 12.18
N ARG A 1095 -141.23 78.38 10.95
CA ARG A 1095 -142.09 78.66 9.78
C ARG A 1095 -143.52 78.14 9.94
N ARG A 1096 -143.73 77.00 10.62
CA ARG A 1096 -145.07 76.43 10.87
C ARG A 1096 -145.83 77.20 11.95
N GLU A 1097 -145.15 77.64 12.99
CA GLU A 1097 -145.75 78.40 14.10
C GLU A 1097 -146.19 79.82 13.68
N ARG A 1098 -145.48 80.47 12.74
CA ARG A 1098 -145.90 81.77 12.19
C ARG A 1098 -147.16 81.74 11.32
N LYS A 1099 -147.48 80.61 10.67
CA LYS A 1099 -148.65 80.48 9.78
C LYS A 1099 -150.01 80.36 10.49
N LYS A 1100 -150.09 80.57 11.82
CA LYS A 1100 -151.29 80.22 12.62
C LYS A 1100 -151.86 81.37 13.48
N LYS A 1101 -151.56 82.64 13.16
CA LYS A 1101 -151.90 83.78 14.03
C LYS A 1101 -152.36 85.10 13.38
N GLU A 1102 -152.39 85.23 12.05
CA GLU A 1102 -152.81 86.47 11.37
C GLU A 1102 -153.79 86.18 10.22
N GLU A 1103 -155.08 86.02 10.54
CA GLU A 1103 -156.14 86.04 9.51
C GLU A 1103 -157.50 86.46 10.08
N SER A 1104 -157.64 87.75 10.48
CA SER A 1104 -158.94 88.36 10.76
C SER A 1104 -158.95 89.87 10.52
N GLY A 1105 -159.81 90.35 9.61
CA GLY A 1105 -160.28 91.76 9.59
C GLY A 1105 -159.93 92.66 8.39
N ARG A 1106 -160.72 92.54 7.30
CA ARG A 1106 -161.08 93.58 6.30
C ARG A 1106 -159.97 94.20 5.39
N GLY A 1107 -160.29 94.43 4.11
CA GLY A 1107 -159.38 95.10 3.15
C GLY A 1107 -159.99 95.70 1.86
N GLY A 1108 -160.68 94.92 1.02
CA GLY A 1108 -161.16 95.37 -0.32
C GLY A 1108 -160.08 95.27 -1.43
N VAL A 1109 -160.37 95.46 -2.73
CA VAL A 1109 -161.62 95.85 -3.43
C VAL A 1109 -161.81 95.06 -4.74
N SER A 1110 -163.07 94.70 -5.02
CA SER A 1110 -163.70 94.17 -6.26
C SER A 1110 -162.90 94.12 -7.58
N LYS A 1111 -162.84 92.92 -8.20
CA LYS A 1111 -162.48 92.71 -9.63
C LYS A 1111 -163.61 93.03 -10.63
N SER A 1112 -164.84 93.34 -10.20
CA SER A 1112 -165.97 93.62 -11.13
C SER A 1112 -165.80 94.92 -11.92
N SER A 1113 -165.00 95.87 -11.40
CA SER A 1113 -164.59 97.08 -12.13
C SER A 1113 -163.67 96.76 -13.33
N MET A 1114 -162.87 95.70 -13.25
CA MET A 1114 -161.84 95.35 -14.24
C MET A 1114 -162.44 95.02 -15.61
N VAL A 1115 -163.56 94.28 -15.63
CA VAL A 1115 -164.28 93.95 -16.88
C VAL A 1115 -164.84 95.21 -17.56
N LYS A 1116 -165.29 96.21 -16.80
CA LYS A 1116 -165.72 97.50 -17.36
C LYS A 1116 -164.55 98.32 -17.89
N ALA A 1117 -163.40 98.32 -17.20
CA ALA A 1117 -162.19 98.97 -17.70
C ALA A 1117 -161.67 98.31 -18.98
N GLN A 1118 -161.62 96.97 -19.05
CA GLN A 1118 -161.20 96.21 -20.22
C GLN A 1118 -162.18 96.40 -21.40
N SER A 1119 -163.48 96.39 -21.16
CA SER A 1119 -164.50 96.66 -22.18
C SER A 1119 -164.40 98.08 -22.75
N ILE A 1120 -164.15 99.09 -21.92
CA ILE A 1120 -163.95 100.48 -22.37
C ILE A 1120 -162.61 100.62 -23.10
N ALA A 1121 -161.53 99.98 -22.63
CA ALA A 1121 -160.24 99.99 -23.31
C ALA A 1121 -160.30 99.37 -24.72
N ALA A 1122 -160.96 98.22 -24.87
CA ALA A 1122 -161.19 97.59 -26.18
C ALA A 1122 -161.98 98.51 -27.13
N SER A 1123 -163.01 99.20 -26.62
CA SER A 1123 -163.82 100.15 -27.40
C SER A 1123 -163.11 101.46 -27.74
N ILE A 1124 -162.03 101.83 -27.03
CA ILE A 1124 -161.24 103.06 -27.29
C ILE A 1124 -160.04 102.77 -28.18
N LEU A 1125 -159.36 101.63 -27.97
CA LEU A 1125 -158.11 101.28 -28.67
C LEU A 1125 -158.33 100.46 -29.95
N ASN A 1126 -159.57 100.01 -30.21
CA ASN A 1126 -159.95 99.29 -31.43
C ASN A 1126 -159.16 97.98 -31.65
N VAL A 1127 -158.95 97.21 -30.57
CA VAL A 1127 -158.25 95.91 -30.52
C VAL A 1127 -159.18 94.85 -29.93
N SER A 1128 -159.01 93.56 -30.28
CA SER A 1128 -159.93 92.51 -29.84
C SER A 1128 -159.75 92.13 -28.37
N ALA A 1129 -160.81 91.57 -27.77
CA ALA A 1129 -160.80 91.14 -26.37
C ALA A 1129 -159.85 89.95 -26.09
N ASN A 1130 -159.47 89.16 -27.09
CA ASN A 1130 -158.52 88.06 -26.93
C ASN A 1130 -157.08 88.56 -26.79
N ASP A 1131 -156.70 89.57 -27.57
CA ASP A 1131 -155.32 90.06 -27.65
C ASP A 1131 -154.87 90.70 -26.31
N LEU A 1132 -155.82 91.24 -25.55
CA LEU A 1132 -155.57 91.82 -24.22
C LEU A 1132 -155.45 90.76 -23.10
N ALA A 1133 -155.95 89.54 -23.31
CA ALA A 1133 -155.81 88.44 -22.35
C ALA A 1133 -154.43 87.77 -22.48
N SER A 1134 -153.98 87.52 -23.72
CA SER A 1134 -152.71 86.83 -24.03
C SER A 1134 -151.44 87.55 -23.55
N ILE A 1135 -151.54 88.76 -23.02
CA ILE A 1135 -150.43 89.56 -22.48
C ILE A 1135 -150.38 89.50 -20.93
N LEU A 1136 -151.40 88.93 -20.28
CA LEU A 1136 -151.57 88.94 -18.82
C LEU A 1136 -151.55 87.55 -18.16
N ASP A 1137 -151.60 86.47 -18.95
CA ASP A 1137 -151.54 85.08 -18.46
C ASP A 1137 -150.10 84.53 -18.51
N THR A 1138 -149.45 84.36 -17.35
CA THR A 1138 -148.18 83.60 -17.20
C THR A 1138 -148.15 82.79 -15.90
N ASP A 1139 -149.12 81.89 -15.72
CA ASP A 1139 -149.08 80.86 -14.67
C ASP A 1139 -148.66 79.50 -15.27
N GLN A 1140 -147.51 78.97 -14.84
CA GLN A 1140 -147.24 77.53 -14.78
C GLN A 1140 -146.45 77.21 -13.52
N GLU A 1141 -146.88 76.16 -12.82
CA GLU A 1141 -146.21 75.60 -11.63
C GLU A 1141 -145.27 74.47 -12.06
N GLU A 1142 -144.08 74.37 -11.45
CA GLU A 1142 -143.33 73.11 -11.39
C GLU A 1142 -142.80 72.86 -9.96
N GLU A 1143 -142.85 71.60 -9.54
CA GLU A 1143 -142.27 71.13 -8.28
C GLU A 1143 -140.82 70.67 -8.49
N GLY A 1144 -139.91 71.06 -7.59
CA GLY A 1144 -138.59 70.46 -7.57
C GLY A 1144 -137.57 71.17 -6.69
N ASP A 1145 -137.25 70.59 -5.53
CA ASP A 1145 -135.86 70.44 -5.09
C ASP A 1145 -135.75 69.43 -3.92
N GLY A 1146 -135.13 68.29 -4.18
CA GLY A 1146 -134.94 67.22 -3.19
C GLY A 1146 -133.60 66.46 -3.31
N GLU A 1147 -132.91 66.58 -4.45
CA GLU A 1147 -131.75 65.75 -4.77
C GLU A 1147 -130.40 66.45 -4.49
N SER A 1148 -130.40 67.79 -4.40
CA SER A 1148 -129.19 68.62 -4.25
C SER A 1148 -128.43 68.39 -2.93
N ASP A 1149 -129.14 68.06 -1.84
CA ASP A 1149 -128.52 67.77 -0.52
C ASP A 1149 -127.69 66.47 -0.52
N GLY A 1150 -128.01 65.48 -1.36
CA GLY A 1150 -127.34 64.17 -1.37
C GLY A 1150 -125.98 64.19 -2.08
N VAL A 1151 -125.95 64.74 -3.30
CA VAL A 1151 -124.74 64.82 -4.15
C VAL A 1151 -123.59 65.56 -3.46
N TRP A 1152 -123.90 66.55 -2.61
CA TRP A 1152 -122.90 67.31 -1.86
C TRP A 1152 -122.24 66.49 -0.75
N MET A 1153 -122.99 65.62 -0.07
CA MET A 1153 -122.45 64.73 0.97
C MET A 1153 -121.58 63.62 0.37
N ASP A 1154 -122.01 62.99 -0.73
CA ASP A 1154 -121.20 62.01 -1.45
C ASP A 1154 -119.89 62.63 -1.97
N ARG A 1155 -119.93 63.89 -2.42
CA ARG A 1155 -118.72 64.61 -2.86
C ARG A 1155 -117.74 64.86 -1.72
N ILE A 1156 -118.22 65.15 -0.52
CA ILE A 1156 -117.37 65.27 0.68
C ILE A 1156 -116.82 63.91 1.12
N GLN A 1157 -117.61 62.85 1.09
CA GLN A 1157 -117.13 61.51 1.41
C GLN A 1157 -116.06 61.01 0.41
N GLN A 1158 -116.23 61.28 -0.90
CA GLN A 1158 -115.19 61.03 -1.90
C GLN A 1158 -113.88 61.77 -1.58
N LEU A 1159 -113.94 63.07 -1.24
CA LEU A 1159 -112.75 63.85 -0.88
C LEU A 1159 -112.05 63.31 0.39
N LEU A 1160 -112.82 62.85 1.39
CA LEU A 1160 -112.30 62.23 2.61
C LEU A 1160 -111.80 60.78 2.42
N GLN A 1161 -112.05 60.17 1.25
CA GLN A 1161 -111.52 58.87 0.84
C GLN A 1161 -110.35 58.97 -0.17
N GLN A 1162 -110.12 60.13 -0.78
CA GLN A 1162 -109.03 60.36 -1.76
C GLN A 1162 -107.77 61.02 -1.18
N GLN A 1163 -107.86 61.62 0.01
CA GLN A 1163 -106.70 61.93 0.86
C GLN A 1163 -106.33 60.74 1.77
#